data_AF-A0A6A5VKV5-F1
#
_entry.id   AF-A0A6A5VKV5-F1
#
_cell.length_a   1.000
_cell.length_b   1.000
_cell.length_c   1.000
_cell.angle_alpha   90.00
_cell.angle_beta   90.00
_cell.angle_gamma   90.00
#
_symmetry.space_group_name_H-M   'P 1'
#
loop_
_entity.id
_entity.type
_entity.pdbx_description
1 polymer ?
#
loop_
_entity_poly.entity_id
_entity_poly.type
_entity_poly.pdbx_seq_one_letter_code
_entity_poly.pdbx_strand_id
1 'polypeptide(L)'
;MGWSFHGHKRDVDAEKHLKRLHKTVPWTSNPLEGADHENLVFSQRHEANTVELFFDLFFVANLATFTTYHSITDSDYLIAYIGFFGILWSSWFQVTLHDVRFARDSLYERVCKTVQFTVFVGLALVGSGFNPGKGPTEGKKASNTNFRILCYTLVISRGLLAIQHIVVLFYLVRARYSKLYLPMGLMIGLYLLAVGAFAGMTPAFKEGDESHRSVYIVWYIVMMVEAVAVITISSVWRMLSFKKTHLMERMSLLTLIVIGEGAIGVTKTVSRLMGKYGLEVEGCFLVMCIIVVLVLIWALYFDNFPHGHYGRIRQQVWSVLHFPFQLAIVGVVEGSQQVALARYVIKNWAKIDTSIDEYCLQQNLDGAKLRDKLLDLLDYWYFTSKTETYKFQAITEASIWKIGNTTDICAKENVKEFVDKDSIPPLFYDMAIDMFDGVYVGLGMKLPADKLEKQTASEVALKSWKLVYLYYWSSFCMLMLCSIVFLVLIRRHRHDLFDFVSIGSRVAALIIGGVLCALVGNEVGLYQFLGSPAVLPTCLVLIFLVLCFDKLSAVFCNWHLLKSRQPYAKEYEEHGHHGHGEVNVHAEHASGHSHHNSTLLDKRKSAAWSIHGESMLEDTQPLTKHAAGTGYYGSEQESYAMSPLMSPPITNPPSATGTTHSGGYMPVSTTQNFGA
;
A
#
# COMPACT_ATOMS: atom_id res chain seq x y z
N MET A 1 -14.18 26.73 -59.39
CA MET A 1 -15.04 26.58 -58.22
C MET A 1 -14.20 25.99 -57.10
N GLY A 2 -13.65 26.84 -56.24
CA GLY A 2 -12.80 26.41 -55.11
C GLY A 2 -13.60 26.53 -53.81
N TRP A 3 -13.69 25.44 -53.06
CA TRP A 3 -14.30 25.44 -51.74
C TRP A 3 -13.41 26.18 -50.75
N SER A 4 -13.91 27.29 -50.21
CA SER A 4 -13.35 28.00 -49.07
C SER A 4 -13.88 27.34 -47.80
N PHE A 5 -13.04 26.56 -47.11
CA PHE A 5 -13.32 26.15 -45.75
C PHE A 5 -13.08 27.35 -44.82
N HIS A 6 -14.11 27.76 -44.08
CA HIS A 6 -14.02 28.78 -43.04
C HIS A 6 -12.96 28.39 -42.02
N GLY A 7 -11.83 29.11 -42.05
CA GLY A 7 -10.69 28.90 -41.19
C GLY A 7 -10.89 29.58 -39.84
N HIS A 8 -11.37 28.84 -38.86
CA HIS A 8 -10.90 29.08 -37.50
C HIS A 8 -9.48 28.53 -37.45
N LYS A 9 -8.47 29.40 -37.60
CA LYS A 9 -7.09 29.04 -37.27
C LYS A 9 -7.12 28.60 -35.81
N ARG A 10 -6.78 27.34 -35.52
CA ARG A 10 -6.51 26.91 -34.15
C ARG A 10 -5.40 27.82 -33.62
N ASP A 11 -5.49 28.28 -32.38
CA ASP A 11 -4.44 29.11 -31.78
C ASP A 11 -3.06 28.43 -31.83
N VAL A 12 -3.04 27.10 -31.90
CA VAL A 12 -1.86 26.25 -32.11
C VAL A 12 -1.16 26.51 -33.47
N ASP A 13 -1.91 26.90 -34.51
CA ASP A 13 -1.35 27.28 -35.82
C ASP A 13 -0.74 28.69 -35.82
N ALA A 14 -1.07 29.53 -34.83
CA ALA A 14 -0.47 30.85 -34.67
C ALA A 14 1.01 30.75 -34.22
N GLU A 15 1.38 29.72 -33.45
CA GLU A 15 2.75 29.54 -32.93
C GLU A 15 3.67 28.71 -33.84
N LYS A 16 3.13 28.17 -34.95
CA LYS A 16 3.86 27.24 -35.84
C LYS A 16 5.08 27.86 -36.54
N HIS A 17 5.14 29.19 -36.60
CA HIS A 17 6.27 29.95 -37.15
C HIS A 17 7.40 30.18 -36.12
N LEU A 18 7.14 29.91 -34.84
CA LEU A 18 8.13 30.03 -33.78
C LEU A 18 8.97 28.76 -33.72
N LYS A 19 10.30 28.91 -33.70
CA LYS A 19 11.19 27.78 -33.40
C LYS A 19 10.99 27.40 -31.94
N ARG A 20 10.61 26.14 -31.71
CA ARG A 20 10.45 25.60 -30.36
C ARG A 20 11.77 25.72 -29.60
N LEU A 21 11.81 26.54 -28.55
CA LEU A 21 12.92 26.51 -27.62
C LEU A 21 12.85 25.19 -26.86
N HIS A 22 13.83 24.30 -27.10
CA HIS A 22 13.90 23.05 -26.37
C HIS A 22 14.23 23.36 -24.90
N LYS A 23 13.36 22.94 -23.99
CA LYS A 23 13.60 23.06 -22.56
C LYS A 23 14.80 22.18 -22.19
N THR A 24 15.94 22.79 -21.94
CA THR A 24 17.13 22.09 -21.43
C THR A 24 17.07 22.04 -19.91
N VAL A 25 17.50 20.90 -19.34
CA VAL A 25 17.59 20.77 -17.87
C VAL A 25 18.87 21.48 -17.43
N PRO A 26 18.79 22.49 -16.55
CA PRO A 26 19.99 23.19 -16.08
C PRO A 26 20.87 22.25 -15.25
N TRP A 27 22.19 22.43 -15.34
CA TRP A 27 23.16 21.61 -14.60
C TRP A 27 22.98 21.75 -13.08
N THR A 28 22.89 23.00 -12.62
CA THR A 28 22.51 23.39 -11.25
C THR A 28 21.50 24.53 -11.34
N SER A 29 20.41 24.45 -10.60
CA SER A 29 19.47 25.57 -10.46
C SER A 29 19.64 26.21 -9.08
N ASN A 30 19.40 27.52 -8.97
CA ASN A 30 19.54 28.21 -7.70
C ASN A 30 18.36 27.85 -6.78
N PRO A 31 18.58 27.21 -5.61
CA PRO A 31 17.49 26.84 -4.70
C PRO A 31 16.75 28.05 -4.12
N LEU A 32 17.31 29.26 -4.22
CA LEU A 32 16.72 30.52 -3.73
C LEU A 32 15.74 31.19 -4.69
N GLU A 33 15.70 30.77 -5.94
CA GLU A 33 14.86 31.41 -6.97
C GLU A 33 13.36 31.12 -6.80
N GLY A 34 12.98 30.21 -5.89
CA GLY A 34 11.58 29.94 -5.48
C GLY A 34 11.24 30.44 -4.07
N ALA A 35 12.05 31.35 -3.50
CA ALA A 35 11.77 31.95 -2.21
C ALA A 35 10.72 33.07 -2.35
N ASP A 36 9.56 32.92 -1.72
CA ASP A 36 8.58 34.00 -1.58
C ASP A 36 9.13 35.00 -0.54
N HIS A 37 9.69 36.10 -1.03
CA HIS A 37 10.31 37.14 -0.22
C HIS A 37 9.30 37.90 0.66
N GLU A 38 8.02 37.95 0.28
CA GLU A 38 6.98 38.65 1.04
C GLU A 38 6.48 37.83 2.24
N ASN A 39 6.34 36.51 2.07
CA ASN A 39 5.89 35.63 3.14
C ASN A 39 7.02 34.97 3.94
N LEU A 40 8.28 35.17 3.52
CA LEU A 40 9.47 34.54 4.10
C LEU A 40 9.31 33.02 4.15
N VAL A 41 8.98 32.40 3.02
CA VAL A 41 8.76 30.95 2.88
C VAL A 41 9.41 30.47 1.58
N PHE A 42 10.10 29.32 1.62
CA PHE A 42 10.47 28.59 0.41
C PHE A 42 9.25 27.83 -0.12
N SER A 43 8.52 28.45 -1.03
CA SER A 43 7.33 27.88 -1.67
C SER A 43 7.63 27.78 -3.16
N GLN A 44 8.39 26.74 -3.54
CA GLN A 44 8.89 26.65 -4.91
C GLN A 44 7.80 26.28 -5.92
N ARG A 45 6.85 25.41 -5.55
CA ARG A 45 5.77 24.89 -6.41
C ARG A 45 4.52 24.57 -5.59
N HIS A 46 3.36 24.62 -6.26
CA HIS A 46 2.07 24.21 -5.72
C HIS A 46 1.76 22.73 -5.95
N GLU A 47 2.36 22.12 -6.99
CA GLU A 47 2.14 20.72 -7.40
C GLU A 47 3.40 19.84 -7.29
N ALA A 48 3.21 18.54 -7.04
CA ALA A 48 4.26 17.53 -6.96
C ALA A 48 4.91 17.25 -8.34
N ASN A 49 6.23 17.05 -8.36
CA ASN A 49 6.95 16.71 -9.58
C ASN A 49 6.86 15.20 -9.89
N THR A 50 6.88 14.80 -11.16
CA THR A 50 6.80 13.38 -11.56
C THR A 50 7.94 12.53 -11.00
N VAL A 51 9.12 13.11 -10.78
CA VAL A 51 10.28 12.46 -10.14
C VAL A 51 10.03 12.17 -8.65
N GLU A 52 9.28 13.03 -7.97
CA GLU A 52 8.92 12.86 -6.56
C GLU A 52 7.89 11.74 -6.42
N LEU A 53 6.88 11.70 -7.29
CA LEU A 53 5.93 10.58 -7.36
C LEU A 53 6.63 9.25 -7.70
N PHE A 54 7.61 9.28 -8.61
CA PHE A 54 8.39 8.10 -8.96
C PHE A 54 9.21 7.56 -7.78
N PHE A 55 9.71 8.43 -6.89
CA PHE A 55 10.36 8.02 -5.64
C PHE A 55 9.38 7.33 -4.68
N ASP A 56 8.16 7.83 -4.57
CA ASP A 56 7.13 7.24 -3.72
C ASP A 56 6.76 5.81 -4.18
N LEU A 57 6.93 5.49 -5.47
CA LEU A 57 6.78 4.11 -5.99
C LEU A 57 7.87 3.15 -5.48
N PHE A 58 9.10 3.61 -5.24
CA PHE A 58 10.13 2.75 -4.63
C PHE A 58 9.84 2.45 -3.17
N PHE A 59 9.20 3.38 -2.45
CA PHE A 59 8.72 3.13 -1.09
C PHE A 59 7.68 2.00 -1.07
N VAL A 60 6.67 2.05 -1.94
CA VAL A 60 5.62 1.02 -1.95
C VAL A 60 6.12 -0.32 -2.48
N ALA A 61 7.06 -0.33 -3.45
CA ALA A 61 7.67 -1.57 -3.93
C ALA A 61 8.44 -2.30 -2.82
N ASN A 62 9.14 -1.54 -1.96
CA ASN A 62 9.78 -2.06 -0.76
C ASN A 62 8.77 -2.68 0.21
N LEU A 63 7.67 -1.96 0.48
CA LEU A 63 6.59 -2.43 1.34
C LEU A 63 5.98 -3.73 0.81
N ALA A 64 5.59 -3.77 -0.46
CA ALA A 64 4.98 -4.94 -1.10
C ALA A 64 5.91 -6.17 -1.09
N THR A 65 7.21 -5.94 -1.30
CA THR A 65 8.24 -6.98 -1.20
C THR A 65 8.32 -7.51 0.22
N PHE A 66 8.40 -6.61 1.20
CA PHE A 66 8.47 -6.97 2.62
C PHE A 66 7.26 -7.79 3.09
N THR A 67 6.05 -7.32 2.78
CA THR A 67 4.78 -8.02 3.05
C THR A 67 4.76 -9.43 2.47
N THR A 68 5.38 -9.63 1.29
CA THR A 68 5.43 -10.95 0.63
C THR A 68 6.42 -11.92 1.29
N TYR A 69 7.50 -11.42 1.90
CA TYR A 69 8.51 -12.25 2.58
C TYR A 69 8.20 -12.50 4.06
N HIS A 70 7.54 -11.55 4.74
CA HIS A 70 7.23 -11.61 6.17
C HIS A 70 5.72 -11.67 6.38
N SER A 71 5.14 -12.86 6.24
CA SER A 71 3.75 -13.09 6.65
C SER A 71 3.61 -12.87 8.16
N ILE A 72 2.63 -12.07 8.56
CA ILE A 72 2.38 -11.69 9.96
C ILE A 72 1.74 -12.89 10.68
N THR A 73 2.55 -13.89 11.00
CA THR A 73 2.14 -15.12 11.67
C THR A 73 2.49 -15.09 13.16
N ASP A 74 3.52 -14.34 13.56
CA ASP A 74 3.97 -14.23 14.94
C ASP A 74 4.13 -12.78 15.41
N SER A 75 4.08 -12.60 16.74
CA SER A 75 4.30 -11.29 17.37
C SER A 75 5.68 -10.71 17.06
N ASP A 76 6.71 -11.55 16.94
CA ASP A 76 8.05 -11.09 16.55
C ASP A 76 8.07 -10.59 15.11
N TYR A 77 7.36 -11.27 14.20
CA TYR A 77 7.19 -10.82 12.81
C TYR A 77 6.37 -9.55 12.71
N LEU A 78 5.34 -9.38 13.55
CA LEU A 78 4.56 -8.14 13.63
C LEU A 78 5.42 -6.95 14.09
N ILE A 79 6.25 -7.14 15.13
CA ILE A 79 7.17 -6.10 15.61
C ILE A 79 8.22 -5.78 14.55
N ALA A 80 8.76 -6.80 13.87
CA ALA A 80 9.65 -6.63 12.73
C ALA A 80 9.01 -5.81 11.61
N TYR A 81 7.72 -6.06 11.32
CA TYR A 81 6.95 -5.34 10.33
C TYR A 81 6.79 -3.86 10.66
N ILE A 82 6.31 -3.55 11.87
CA ILE A 82 6.17 -2.16 12.35
C ILE A 82 7.53 -1.46 12.35
N GLY A 83 8.57 -2.17 12.77
CA GLY A 83 9.93 -1.67 12.80
C GLY A 83 10.50 -1.34 11.42
N PHE A 84 10.33 -2.22 10.44
CA PHE A 84 10.80 -2.00 9.08
C PHE A 84 10.00 -0.91 8.37
N PHE A 85 8.67 -0.88 8.56
CA PHE A 85 7.82 0.21 8.08
C PHE A 85 8.28 1.56 8.66
N GLY A 86 8.63 1.61 9.95
CA GLY A 86 9.22 2.79 10.59
C GLY A 86 10.51 3.27 9.93
N ILE A 87 11.43 2.36 9.59
CA ILE A 87 12.68 2.67 8.89
C ILE A 87 12.41 3.24 7.50
N LEU A 88 11.55 2.56 6.72
CA LEU A 88 11.17 2.99 5.37
C LEU A 88 10.50 4.37 5.40
N TRP A 89 9.53 4.55 6.30
CA TRP A 89 8.75 5.79 6.38
C TRP A 89 9.60 6.95 6.87
N SER A 90 10.46 6.75 7.88
CA SER A 90 11.36 7.81 8.36
C SER A 90 12.38 8.20 7.29
N SER A 91 12.91 7.23 6.53
CA SER A 91 13.83 7.51 5.42
C SER A 91 13.14 8.29 4.31
N TRP A 92 11.94 7.86 3.90
CA TRP A 92 11.11 8.56 2.92
C TRP A 92 10.77 9.97 3.38
N PHE A 93 10.30 10.12 4.62
CA PHE A 93 9.83 11.38 5.17
C PHE A 93 10.94 12.43 5.13
N GLN A 94 12.15 12.10 5.56
CA GLN A 94 13.25 13.05 5.58
C GLN A 94 13.72 13.48 4.18
N VAL A 95 13.74 12.55 3.22
CA VAL A 95 13.98 12.87 1.81
C VAL A 95 12.88 13.81 1.29
N THR A 96 11.62 13.49 1.57
CA THR A 96 10.47 14.31 1.17
C THR A 96 10.52 15.72 1.78
N LEU A 97 10.90 15.85 3.05
CA LEU A 97 11.06 17.16 3.70
C LEU A 97 12.15 18.00 3.05
N HIS A 98 13.23 17.38 2.56
CA HIS A 98 14.27 18.07 1.81
C HIS A 98 13.73 18.50 0.43
N ASP A 99 13.10 17.58 -0.30
CA ASP A 99 12.62 17.84 -1.67
C ASP A 99 11.63 19.01 -1.72
N VAL A 100 10.66 18.98 -0.82
CA VAL A 100 9.58 19.96 -0.77
C VAL A 100 10.10 21.37 -0.49
N ARG A 101 11.27 21.51 0.13
CA ARG A 101 11.91 22.80 0.41
C ARG A 101 12.86 23.26 -0.68
N PHE A 102 13.65 22.34 -1.22
CA PHE A 102 14.87 22.68 -1.95
C PHE A 102 14.97 22.06 -3.35
N ALA A 103 14.21 21.01 -3.67
CA ALA A 103 14.36 20.28 -4.93
C ALA A 103 13.82 21.06 -6.14
N ARG A 104 14.76 21.54 -6.95
CA ARG A 104 14.49 22.05 -8.30
C ARG A 104 15.02 21.07 -9.34
N ASP A 105 14.25 20.88 -10.42
CA ASP A 105 14.61 19.97 -11.50
C ASP A 105 15.92 20.43 -12.16
N SER A 106 16.98 19.70 -11.88
CA SER A 106 18.35 19.95 -12.34
C SER A 106 19.09 18.62 -12.44
N LEU A 107 20.18 18.58 -13.22
CA LEU A 107 20.95 17.35 -13.37
C LEU A 107 21.51 16.87 -12.02
N TYR A 108 22.00 17.79 -11.18
CA TYR A 108 22.45 17.49 -9.82
C TYR A 108 21.37 16.80 -8.99
N GLU A 109 20.15 17.36 -8.96
CA GLU A 109 19.05 16.81 -8.18
C GLU A 109 18.62 15.43 -8.70
N ARG A 110 18.63 15.23 -10.03
CA ARG A 110 18.36 13.91 -10.63
C ARG A 110 19.39 12.86 -10.24
N VAL A 111 20.68 13.20 -10.22
CA VAL A 111 21.74 12.29 -9.76
C VAL A 111 21.57 11.95 -8.28
N CYS A 112 21.29 12.94 -7.44
CA CYS A 112 21.00 12.71 -6.02
C CYS A 112 19.79 11.79 -5.85
N LYS A 113 18.72 12.01 -6.62
CA LYS A 113 17.54 11.14 -6.64
C LYS A 113 17.85 9.72 -7.07
N THR A 114 18.71 9.52 -8.08
CA THR A 114 19.16 8.18 -8.48
C THR A 114 19.87 7.45 -7.34
N VAL A 115 20.73 8.14 -6.59
CA VAL A 115 21.39 7.54 -5.41
C VAL A 115 20.35 7.19 -4.34
N GLN A 116 19.33 8.01 -4.13
CA GLN A 116 18.22 7.70 -3.22
C GLN A 116 17.41 6.48 -3.67
N PHE A 117 17.20 6.27 -4.98
CA PHE A 117 16.58 5.04 -5.49
C PHE A 117 17.43 3.82 -5.16
N THR A 118 18.75 3.90 -5.35
CA THR A 118 19.67 2.81 -4.99
C THR A 118 19.62 2.49 -3.50
N VAL A 119 19.54 3.52 -2.64
CA VAL A 119 19.36 3.35 -1.19
C VAL A 119 18.06 2.58 -0.89
N PHE A 120 16.94 2.92 -1.53
CA PHE A 120 15.67 2.22 -1.34
C PHE A 120 15.70 0.77 -1.85
N VAL A 121 16.42 0.49 -2.94
CA VAL A 121 16.67 -0.90 -3.36
C VAL A 121 17.52 -1.64 -2.31
N GLY A 122 18.51 -0.97 -1.72
CA GLY A 122 19.28 -1.51 -0.59
C GLY A 122 18.41 -1.87 0.63
N LEU A 123 17.43 -1.04 0.97
CA LEU A 123 16.46 -1.33 2.04
C LEU A 123 15.62 -2.58 1.72
N ALA A 124 15.27 -2.82 0.45
CA ALA A 124 14.50 -4.00 0.05
C ALA A 124 15.29 -5.29 0.30
N LEU A 125 16.60 -5.27 0.02
CA LEU A 125 17.50 -6.40 0.28
C LEU A 125 17.54 -6.75 1.77
N VAL A 126 17.67 -5.73 2.64
CA VAL A 126 17.63 -5.91 4.09
C VAL A 126 16.28 -6.47 4.54
N GLY A 127 15.20 -5.93 3.97
CA GLY A 127 13.83 -6.30 4.29
C GLY A 127 13.55 -7.79 4.11
N SER A 128 14.23 -8.49 3.20
CA SER A 128 14.03 -9.93 2.96
C SER A 128 14.41 -10.86 4.13
N GLY A 129 15.25 -10.39 5.06
CA GLY A 129 15.65 -11.15 6.24
C GLY A 129 15.71 -10.30 7.50
N PHE A 130 14.83 -9.31 7.61
CA PHE A 130 14.76 -8.41 8.76
C PHE A 130 13.94 -9.04 9.89
N ASN A 131 14.61 -9.52 10.93
CA ASN A 131 13.94 -10.02 12.13
C ASN A 131 14.70 -9.62 13.41
N PRO A 132 14.32 -8.49 14.05
CA PRO A 132 14.92 -8.05 15.31
C PRO A 132 14.36 -8.78 16.55
N GLY A 133 13.28 -9.57 16.40
CA GLY A 133 12.56 -10.23 17.50
C GLY A 133 13.17 -11.57 17.94
N LYS A 134 13.85 -12.28 17.04
CA LYS A 134 14.62 -13.48 17.41
C LYS A 134 15.88 -13.07 18.17
N GLY A 135 15.85 -13.20 19.50
CA GLY A 135 17.07 -13.22 20.30
C GLY A 135 18.00 -14.34 19.82
N PRO A 136 19.31 -14.28 20.09
CA PRO A 136 20.23 -15.36 19.77
C PRO A 136 19.74 -16.62 20.49
N THR A 137 19.07 -17.51 19.77
CA THR A 137 18.66 -18.82 20.25
C THR A 137 19.54 -19.84 19.57
N GLU A 138 20.08 -20.74 20.38
CA GLU A 138 21.15 -21.70 20.07
C GLU A 138 21.10 -22.20 18.62
N GLY A 139 22.12 -21.85 17.83
CA GLY A 139 22.44 -22.50 16.56
C GLY A 139 22.20 -21.71 15.26
N LYS A 140 21.45 -20.59 15.26
CA LYS A 140 21.31 -19.74 14.05
C LYS A 140 21.87 -18.34 14.29
N LYS A 141 23.04 -18.07 13.72
CA LYS A 141 23.64 -16.72 13.63
C LYS A 141 22.60 -15.78 13.01
N ALA A 142 22.11 -14.80 13.76
CA ALA A 142 21.34 -13.69 13.17
C ALA A 142 22.14 -13.12 12.00
N SER A 143 21.48 -12.73 10.90
CA SER A 143 22.17 -12.31 9.68
C SER A 143 22.85 -10.94 9.88
N ASN A 144 24.01 -10.94 10.53
CA ASN A 144 24.86 -9.78 10.75
C ASN A 144 25.10 -9.02 9.43
N THR A 145 25.10 -9.73 8.29
CA THR A 145 25.18 -9.16 6.94
C THR A 145 24.02 -8.23 6.59
N ASN A 146 22.75 -8.60 6.85
CA ASN A 146 21.60 -7.76 6.51
C ASN A 146 21.60 -6.47 7.34
N PHE A 147 21.96 -6.57 8.62
CA PHE A 147 22.05 -5.41 9.50
C PHE A 147 23.23 -4.50 9.16
N ARG A 148 24.35 -5.04 8.66
CA ARG A 148 25.44 -4.23 8.10
C ARG A 148 25.02 -3.49 6.84
N ILE A 149 24.32 -4.17 5.93
CA ILE A 149 23.77 -3.54 4.72
C ILE A 149 22.80 -2.42 5.10
N LEU A 150 21.98 -2.62 6.14
CA LEU A 150 21.10 -1.57 6.67
C LEU A 150 21.89 -0.34 7.14
N CYS A 151 22.95 -0.55 7.94
CA CYS A 151 23.80 0.55 8.41
C CYS A 151 24.44 1.30 7.25
N TYR A 152 25.01 0.60 6.27
CA TYR A 152 25.59 1.25 5.07
C TYR A 152 24.54 2.03 4.29
N THR A 153 23.34 1.47 4.12
CA THR A 153 22.24 2.11 3.40
C THR A 153 21.78 3.39 4.10
N LEU A 154 21.66 3.37 5.43
CA LEU A 154 21.32 4.55 6.23
C LEU A 154 22.44 5.61 6.23
N VAL A 155 23.70 5.19 6.31
CA VAL A 155 24.87 6.09 6.18
C VAL A 155 24.86 6.80 4.83
N ILE A 156 24.65 6.08 3.72
CA ILE A 156 24.58 6.67 2.38
C ILE A 156 23.41 7.65 2.29
N SER A 157 22.23 7.27 2.79
CA SER A 157 21.04 8.12 2.81
C SER A 157 21.28 9.45 3.55
N ARG A 158 21.78 9.40 4.79
CA ARG A 158 22.03 10.60 5.61
C ARG A 158 23.22 11.41 5.14
N GLY A 159 24.26 10.74 4.63
CA GLY A 159 25.41 11.40 4.01
C GLY A 159 25.00 12.21 2.78
N LEU A 160 24.14 11.64 1.92
CA LEU A 160 23.61 12.35 0.77
C LEU A 160 22.74 13.55 1.20
N LEU A 161 21.86 13.38 2.18
CA LEU A 161 21.07 14.51 2.72
C LEU A 161 21.97 15.60 3.29
N ALA A 162 23.04 15.25 4.01
CA ALA A 162 24.02 16.23 4.50
C ALA A 162 24.68 17.00 3.34
N ILE A 163 25.08 16.32 2.27
CA ILE A 163 25.66 16.95 1.06
C ILE A 163 24.65 17.91 0.43
N GLN A 164 23.39 17.50 0.25
CA GLN A 164 22.37 18.36 -0.34
C GLN A 164 22.13 19.63 0.51
N HIS A 165 22.08 19.50 1.84
CA HIS A 165 21.94 20.66 2.74
C HIS A 165 23.18 21.56 2.73
N ILE A 166 24.39 21.01 2.54
CA ILE A 166 25.63 21.79 2.36
C ILE A 166 25.57 22.61 1.08
N VAL A 167 25.11 22.02 -0.03
CA VAL A 167 24.94 22.75 -1.30
C VAL A 167 23.96 23.91 -1.13
N VAL A 168 22.83 23.70 -0.46
CA VAL A 168 21.87 24.76 -0.16
C VAL A 168 22.51 25.86 0.71
N LEU A 169 23.26 25.48 1.74
CA LEU A 169 23.98 26.43 2.59
C LEU A 169 24.98 27.27 1.78
N PHE A 170 25.69 26.69 0.82
CA PHE A 170 26.61 27.41 -0.06
C PHE A 170 25.90 28.51 -0.86
N TYR A 171 24.74 28.20 -1.46
CA TYR A 171 23.94 29.21 -2.16
C TYR A 171 23.38 30.29 -1.22
N LEU A 172 22.97 29.93 0.00
CA LEU A 172 22.53 30.88 1.03
C LEU A 172 23.64 31.85 1.46
N VAL A 173 24.87 31.33 1.63
CA VAL A 173 26.04 32.14 1.96
C VAL A 173 26.37 33.11 0.85
N ARG A 174 26.32 32.65 -0.41
CA ARG A 174 26.53 33.48 -1.59
C ARG A 174 25.50 34.61 -1.69
N ALA A 175 24.25 34.34 -1.30
CA ALA A 175 23.16 35.33 -1.29
C ALA A 175 23.10 36.20 -0.01
N ARG A 176 24.03 36.03 0.94
CA ARG A 176 24.16 36.81 2.19
C ARG A 176 22.94 36.77 3.13
N TYR A 177 22.19 35.67 3.16
CA TYR A 177 21.08 35.49 4.11
C TYR A 177 21.56 35.00 5.49
N SER A 178 22.12 35.92 6.30
CA SER A 178 22.77 35.60 7.58
C SER A 178 21.87 34.91 8.63
N LYS A 179 20.55 35.14 8.58
CA LYS A 179 19.58 34.54 9.53
C LYS A 179 19.34 33.04 9.30
N LEU A 180 19.79 32.48 8.18
CA LEU A 180 19.56 31.07 7.81
C LEU A 180 20.78 30.15 7.97
N TYR A 181 21.95 30.69 8.28
CA TYR A 181 23.16 29.87 8.44
C TYR A 181 23.05 28.93 9.64
N LEU A 182 22.50 29.41 10.75
CA LEU A 182 22.35 28.63 11.98
C LEU A 182 21.40 27.44 11.80
N PRO A 183 20.14 27.59 11.33
CA PRO A 183 19.25 26.43 11.19
C PRO A 183 19.72 25.42 10.13
N MET A 184 20.34 25.87 9.03
CA MET A 184 20.91 24.95 8.04
C MET A 184 22.15 24.23 8.57
N GLY A 185 23.01 24.92 9.32
CA GLY A 185 24.15 24.32 10.01
C GLY A 185 23.73 23.26 11.03
N LEU A 186 22.66 23.52 11.80
CA LEU A 186 22.08 22.54 12.71
C LEU A 186 21.54 21.31 11.98
N MET A 187 20.85 21.47 10.84
CA MET A 187 20.39 20.34 10.03
C MET A 187 21.56 19.50 9.51
N ILE A 188 22.60 20.14 8.98
CA ILE A 188 23.82 19.44 8.52
C ILE A 188 24.48 18.69 9.68
N GLY A 189 24.63 19.35 10.84
CA GLY A 189 25.20 18.73 12.04
C GLY A 189 24.40 17.52 12.52
N LEU A 190 23.07 17.57 12.48
CA LEU A 190 22.20 16.45 12.83
C LEU A 190 22.39 15.26 11.89
N TYR A 191 22.40 15.48 10.57
CA TYR A 191 22.62 14.41 9.61
C TYR A 191 24.03 13.81 9.70
N LEU A 192 25.06 14.63 9.94
CA LEU A 192 26.43 14.14 10.16
C LEU A 192 26.55 13.35 11.47
N LEU A 193 25.85 13.76 12.53
CA LEU A 193 25.79 13.00 13.78
C LEU A 193 25.08 11.66 13.55
N ALA A 194 23.98 11.64 12.80
CA ALA A 194 23.30 10.41 12.41
C ALA A 194 24.21 9.49 11.59
N VAL A 195 24.95 10.03 10.61
CA VAL A 195 25.98 9.28 9.86
C VAL A 195 27.02 8.69 10.81
N GLY A 196 27.55 9.49 11.75
CA GLY A 196 28.52 9.02 12.74
C GLY A 196 27.96 7.91 13.63
N ALA A 197 26.70 8.03 14.06
CA ALA A 197 26.03 7.00 14.85
C ALA A 197 25.87 5.69 14.05
N PHE A 198 25.33 5.75 12.83
CA PHE A 198 25.14 4.56 11.98
C PHE A 198 26.47 3.92 11.55
N ALA A 199 27.48 4.72 11.25
CA ALA A 199 28.83 4.25 10.95
C ALA A 199 29.48 3.61 12.18
N GLY A 200 29.33 4.20 13.37
CA GLY A 200 29.83 3.68 14.63
C GLY A 200 29.18 2.36 15.06
N MET A 201 27.93 2.12 14.64
CA MET A 201 27.25 0.83 14.84
C MET A 201 27.71 -0.26 13.87
N THR A 202 28.29 0.09 12.72
CA THR A 202 28.75 -0.88 11.70
C THR A 202 29.81 -1.88 12.23
N PRO A 203 30.84 -1.48 12.99
CA PRO A 203 31.81 -2.43 13.55
C PRO A 203 31.24 -3.31 14.68
N ALA A 204 30.12 -2.93 15.30
CA ALA A 204 29.44 -3.74 16.32
C ALA A 204 28.73 -4.98 15.75
N PHE A 205 28.58 -5.07 14.42
CA PHE A 205 28.01 -6.22 13.72
C PHE A 205 29.08 -7.12 13.07
N LYS A 206 30.31 -7.12 13.59
CA LYS A 206 31.39 -7.97 13.07
C LYS A 206 31.04 -9.45 13.27
N GLU A 207 31.41 -10.29 12.31
CA GLU A 207 31.14 -11.73 12.36
C GLU A 207 31.83 -12.35 13.58
N GLY A 208 31.04 -12.80 14.57
CA GLY A 208 31.55 -13.54 15.73
C GLY A 208 31.08 -13.04 17.09
N ASP A 209 30.59 -11.81 17.22
CA ASP A 209 30.10 -11.28 18.50
C ASP A 209 28.59 -11.48 18.67
N GLU A 210 28.18 -11.82 19.90
CA GLU A 210 26.77 -11.92 20.27
C GLU A 210 26.13 -10.53 20.26
N SER A 211 25.38 -10.25 19.18
CA SER A 211 24.64 -8.99 19.04
C SER A 211 23.57 -8.89 20.13
N HIS A 212 23.80 -8.03 21.12
CA HIS A 212 22.84 -7.75 22.18
C HIS A 212 21.57 -7.08 21.60
N ARG A 213 20.40 -7.52 22.08
CA ARG A 213 19.07 -6.96 21.74
C ARG A 213 19.01 -5.42 21.88
N SER A 214 19.83 -4.85 22.76
CA SER A 214 19.95 -3.41 22.99
C SER A 214 20.43 -2.63 21.77
N VAL A 215 21.23 -3.23 20.88
CA VAL A 215 21.75 -2.54 19.67
C VAL A 215 20.62 -2.24 18.68
N TYR A 216 19.58 -3.07 18.62
CA TYR A 216 18.42 -2.86 17.74
C TYR A 216 17.59 -1.63 18.12
N ILE A 217 17.50 -1.32 19.42
CA ILE A 217 16.73 -0.18 19.93
C ILE A 217 17.41 1.15 19.53
N VAL A 218 18.74 1.15 19.40
CA VAL A 218 19.51 2.36 19.07
C VAL A 218 19.12 2.95 17.73
N TRP A 219 18.85 2.14 16.70
CA TRP A 219 18.40 2.65 15.39
C TRP A 219 17.10 3.45 15.48
N TYR A 220 16.12 2.91 16.21
CA TYR A 220 14.83 3.56 16.41
C TYR A 220 14.99 4.86 17.20
N ILE A 221 15.83 4.86 18.24
CA ILE A 221 16.12 6.07 19.01
C ILE A 221 16.78 7.13 18.12
N VAL A 222 17.81 6.77 17.36
CA VAL A 222 18.52 7.73 16.48
C VAL A 222 17.56 8.34 15.46
N MET A 223 16.75 7.52 14.77
CA MET A 223 15.77 8.02 13.80
C MET A 223 14.66 8.84 14.45
N MET A 224 14.22 8.49 15.66
CA MET A 224 13.20 9.25 16.39
C MET A 224 13.73 10.62 16.81
N VAL A 225 14.95 10.66 17.36
CA VAL A 225 15.64 11.91 17.74
C VAL A 225 15.85 12.78 16.50
N GLU A 226 16.28 12.19 15.39
CA GLU A 226 16.44 12.87 14.11
C GLU A 226 15.12 13.50 13.63
N ALA A 227 14.03 12.72 13.58
CA ALA A 227 12.72 13.21 13.17
C ALA A 227 12.23 14.37 14.05
N VAL A 228 12.31 14.22 15.38
CA VAL A 228 11.91 15.25 16.36
C VAL A 228 12.77 16.50 16.20
N ALA A 229 14.09 16.35 16.03
CA ALA A 229 14.99 17.48 15.86
C ALA A 229 14.71 18.25 14.56
N VAL A 230 14.52 17.55 13.43
CA VAL A 230 14.16 18.15 12.15
C VAL A 230 12.84 18.92 12.26
N ILE A 231 11.80 18.34 12.88
CA ILE A 231 10.50 19.00 13.06
C ILE A 231 10.60 20.21 14.00
N THR A 232 11.40 20.10 15.06
CA THR A 232 11.62 21.20 16.01
C THR A 232 12.30 22.39 15.33
N ILE A 233 13.36 22.14 14.55
CA ILE A 233 14.01 23.19 13.74
C ILE A 233 13.01 23.80 12.74
N SER A 234 12.19 22.97 12.10
CA SER A 234 11.16 23.43 11.16
C SER A 234 10.08 24.30 11.81
N SER A 235 9.84 24.13 13.11
CA SER A 235 8.80 24.84 13.86
C SER A 235 9.30 26.18 14.42
N VAL A 236 10.55 26.23 14.86
CA VAL A 236 11.18 27.44 15.44
C VAL A 236 11.49 28.48 14.37
N TRP A 237 12.03 28.08 13.21
CA TRP A 237 12.43 29.01 12.14
C TRP A 237 11.32 29.19 11.09
N ARG A 238 10.68 30.38 11.07
CA ARG A 238 9.56 30.71 10.16
C ARG A 238 9.89 30.49 8.68
N MET A 239 11.13 30.74 8.27
CA MET A 239 11.57 30.61 6.88
C MET A 239 11.75 29.16 6.40
N LEU A 240 11.87 28.20 7.32
CA LEU A 240 11.93 26.76 7.03
C LEU A 240 10.59 26.05 7.29
N SER A 241 9.55 26.82 7.57
CA SER A 241 8.20 26.30 7.78
C SER A 241 7.63 25.73 6.49
N PHE A 242 7.01 24.55 6.54
CA PHE A 242 6.32 23.92 5.40
C PHE A 242 4.99 24.61 5.02
N LYS A 243 4.76 25.83 5.52
CA LYS A 243 3.51 26.53 5.25
C LYS A 243 3.53 26.96 3.79
N LYS A 244 2.51 26.60 3.00
CA LYS A 244 2.43 26.82 1.53
C LYS A 244 3.27 25.87 0.65
N THR A 245 3.88 24.83 1.20
CA THR A 245 4.58 23.84 0.37
C THR A 245 3.65 22.69 -0.01
N HIS A 246 3.96 21.97 -1.10
CA HIS A 246 3.22 20.78 -1.55
C HIS A 246 3.40 19.53 -0.67
N LEU A 247 3.83 19.70 0.59
CA LEU A 247 3.98 18.59 1.57
C LEU A 247 2.63 17.89 1.82
N MET A 248 1.56 18.68 1.86
CA MET A 248 0.19 18.18 2.07
C MET A 248 -0.22 17.25 0.93
N GLU A 249 0.08 17.65 -0.31
CA GLU A 249 -0.17 16.86 -1.51
C GLU A 249 0.67 15.58 -1.52
N ARG A 250 1.97 15.66 -1.18
CA ARG A 250 2.82 14.44 -1.12
C ARG A 250 2.33 13.43 -0.06
N MET A 251 1.82 13.91 1.06
CA MET A 251 1.25 13.02 2.09
C MET A 251 -0.04 12.33 1.64
N SER A 252 -0.90 13.04 0.90
CA SER A 252 -2.12 12.45 0.33
C SER A 252 -1.80 11.50 -0.82
N LEU A 253 -0.85 11.83 -1.69
CA LEU A 253 -0.36 10.96 -2.77
C LEU A 253 0.27 9.68 -2.21
N LEU A 254 1.13 9.77 -1.19
CA LEU A 254 1.68 8.57 -0.54
C LEU A 254 0.57 7.70 0.06
N THR A 255 -0.42 8.32 0.70
CA THR A 255 -1.57 7.59 1.27
C THR A 255 -2.37 6.86 0.19
N LEU A 256 -2.59 7.48 -0.97
CA LEU A 256 -3.22 6.85 -2.13
C LEU A 256 -2.40 5.66 -2.63
N ILE A 257 -1.08 5.81 -2.74
CA ILE A 257 -0.17 4.73 -3.13
C ILE A 257 -0.22 3.56 -2.13
N VAL A 258 -0.26 3.85 -0.82
CA VAL A 258 -0.38 2.84 0.24
C VAL A 258 -1.72 2.10 0.15
N ILE A 259 -2.84 2.80 -0.13
CA ILE A 259 -4.13 2.14 -0.43
C ILE A 259 -4.01 1.26 -1.69
N GLY A 260 -3.25 1.71 -2.70
CA GLY A 260 -2.97 0.97 -3.92
C GLY A 260 -2.19 -0.34 -3.69
N GLU A 261 -1.26 -0.39 -2.74
CA GLU A 261 -0.59 -1.63 -2.31
C GLU A 261 -1.61 -2.67 -1.83
N GLY A 262 -2.58 -2.19 -1.05
CA GLY A 262 -3.71 -2.98 -0.59
C GLY A 262 -4.51 -3.60 -1.73
N ALA A 263 -4.75 -2.86 -2.82
CA ALA A 263 -5.42 -3.38 -4.01
C ALA A 263 -4.61 -4.48 -4.71
N ILE A 264 -3.28 -4.38 -4.73
CA ILE A 264 -2.39 -5.44 -5.24
C ILE A 264 -2.53 -6.70 -4.37
N GLY A 265 -2.61 -6.56 -3.05
CA GLY A 265 -2.83 -7.71 -2.15
C GLY A 265 -4.21 -8.38 -2.34
N VAL A 266 -5.26 -7.61 -2.64
CA VAL A 266 -6.58 -8.17 -3.01
C VAL A 266 -6.48 -9.05 -4.25
N THR A 267 -5.78 -8.62 -5.30
CA THR A 267 -5.65 -9.45 -6.52
C THR A 267 -4.90 -10.75 -6.25
N LYS A 268 -3.87 -10.73 -5.38
CA LYS A 268 -3.21 -11.96 -4.90
C LYS A 268 -4.18 -12.87 -4.13
N THR A 269 -5.03 -12.29 -3.29
CA THR A 269 -6.05 -13.02 -2.52
C THR A 269 -7.09 -13.66 -3.43
N VAL A 270 -7.53 -12.94 -4.47
CA VAL A 270 -8.41 -13.47 -5.52
C VAL A 270 -7.77 -14.68 -6.19
N SER A 271 -6.51 -14.60 -6.61
CA SER A 271 -5.81 -15.75 -7.22
C SER A 271 -5.64 -16.94 -6.27
N ARG A 272 -5.57 -16.71 -4.95
CA ARG A 272 -5.49 -17.77 -3.93
C ARG A 272 -6.84 -18.42 -3.65
N LEU A 273 -7.91 -17.63 -3.57
CA LEU A 273 -9.27 -18.10 -3.28
C LEU A 273 -9.96 -18.71 -4.51
N MET A 274 -9.78 -18.11 -5.69
CA MET A 274 -10.39 -18.54 -6.96
C MET A 274 -9.55 -19.59 -7.69
N GLY A 275 -9.04 -20.57 -6.95
CA GLY A 275 -8.34 -21.72 -7.54
C GLY A 275 -9.20 -22.55 -8.50
N LYS A 276 -8.74 -23.76 -8.82
CA LYS A 276 -9.25 -24.62 -9.91
C LYS A 276 -10.76 -24.96 -9.86
N TYR A 277 -11.42 -24.80 -8.72
CA TYR A 277 -12.85 -25.14 -8.51
C TYR A 277 -13.83 -24.01 -8.85
N GLY A 278 -13.34 -22.86 -9.34
CA GLY A 278 -14.18 -21.77 -9.85
C GLY A 278 -14.68 -20.78 -8.80
N LEU A 279 -15.71 -20.01 -9.16
CA LEU A 279 -16.28 -18.92 -8.36
C LEU A 279 -17.05 -19.45 -7.14
N GLU A 280 -16.37 -19.63 -6.01
CA GLU A 280 -17.04 -19.85 -4.73
C GLU A 280 -17.74 -18.55 -4.30
N VAL A 281 -19.07 -18.61 -4.12
CA VAL A 281 -19.91 -17.43 -3.80
C VAL A 281 -19.45 -16.72 -2.52
N GLU A 282 -19.11 -17.48 -1.48
CA GLU A 282 -18.64 -16.92 -0.21
C GLU A 282 -17.28 -16.22 -0.37
N GLY A 283 -16.32 -16.86 -1.05
CA GLY A 283 -15.02 -16.25 -1.35
C GLY A 283 -15.16 -14.97 -2.18
N CYS A 284 -16.04 -14.97 -3.18
CA CYS A 284 -16.34 -13.79 -3.98
C CYS A 284 -16.93 -12.66 -3.13
N PHE A 285 -17.86 -12.98 -2.23
CA PHE A 285 -18.45 -12.00 -1.32
C PHE A 285 -17.40 -11.38 -0.38
N LEU A 286 -16.50 -12.18 0.18
CA LEU A 286 -15.41 -11.68 1.03
C LEU A 286 -14.47 -10.78 0.24
N VAL A 287 -14.07 -11.16 -0.96
CA VAL A 287 -13.24 -10.30 -1.85
C VAL A 287 -13.94 -8.97 -2.13
N MET A 288 -15.24 -9.00 -2.47
CA MET A 288 -16.02 -7.79 -2.70
C MET A 288 -16.07 -6.91 -1.45
N CYS A 289 -16.17 -7.50 -0.25
CA CYS A 289 -16.08 -6.75 1.00
C CYS A 289 -14.73 -6.05 1.16
N ILE A 290 -13.61 -6.70 0.82
CA ILE A 290 -12.28 -6.07 0.90
C ILE A 290 -12.16 -4.89 -0.09
N ILE A 291 -12.67 -5.04 -1.32
CA ILE A 291 -12.67 -3.97 -2.32
C ILE A 291 -13.49 -2.78 -1.83
N VAL A 292 -14.68 -3.02 -1.26
CA VAL A 292 -15.50 -1.95 -0.69
C VAL A 292 -14.81 -1.30 0.49
N VAL A 293 -14.17 -2.06 1.40
CA VAL A 293 -13.39 -1.50 2.50
C VAL A 293 -12.27 -0.58 1.98
N LEU A 294 -11.56 -0.95 0.92
CA LEU A 294 -10.54 -0.10 0.28
C LEU A 294 -11.12 1.24 -0.21
N VAL A 295 -12.26 1.18 -0.92
CA VAL A 295 -12.95 2.39 -1.41
C VAL A 295 -13.45 3.24 -0.26
N LEU A 296 -13.98 2.64 0.80
CA LEU A 296 -14.45 3.37 1.98
C LEU A 296 -13.29 3.99 2.77
N ILE A 297 -12.12 3.36 2.86
CA ILE A 297 -10.92 3.95 3.46
C ILE A 297 -10.46 5.16 2.63
N TRP A 298 -10.45 5.03 1.29
CA TRP A 298 -10.15 6.14 0.40
C TRP A 298 -11.12 7.31 0.64
N ALA A 299 -12.43 7.04 0.68
CA ALA A 299 -13.45 8.06 0.93
C ALA A 299 -13.28 8.70 2.33
N LEU A 300 -13.00 7.90 3.37
CA LEU A 300 -12.81 8.37 4.74
C LEU A 300 -11.66 9.38 4.88
N TYR A 301 -10.61 9.23 4.07
CA TYR A 301 -9.48 10.16 4.05
C TYR A 301 -9.72 11.36 3.12
N PHE A 302 -10.09 11.13 1.86
CA PHE A 302 -10.14 12.19 0.84
C PHE A 302 -11.40 13.07 0.93
N ASP A 303 -12.54 12.57 1.39
CA ASP A 303 -13.77 13.40 1.51
C ASP A 303 -13.62 14.51 2.56
N ASN A 304 -12.76 14.31 3.56
CA ASN A 304 -12.49 15.28 4.62
C ASN A 304 -11.17 16.02 4.37
N PHE A 305 -10.64 16.00 3.15
CA PHE A 305 -9.35 16.60 2.86
C PHE A 305 -9.38 18.13 3.02
N PRO A 306 -8.43 18.72 3.76
CA PRO A 306 -8.41 20.15 4.03
C PRO A 306 -7.95 20.98 2.82
N HIS A 307 -8.84 21.83 2.30
CA HIS A 307 -8.53 22.75 1.21
C HIS A 307 -8.05 24.13 1.71
N GLY A 308 -7.14 24.17 2.70
CA GLY A 308 -6.74 25.43 3.33
C GLY A 308 -5.42 25.43 4.10
N HIS A 309 -4.90 26.64 4.31
CA HIS A 309 -3.61 26.86 4.97
C HIS A 309 -3.66 26.65 6.49
N TYR A 310 -2.79 25.77 6.98
CA TYR A 310 -2.65 25.47 8.40
C TYR A 310 -1.80 26.47 9.18
N GLY A 311 -2.01 26.48 10.50
CA GLY A 311 -1.00 26.98 11.44
C GLY A 311 0.25 26.11 11.41
N ARG A 312 1.43 26.72 11.60
CA ARG A 312 2.74 26.05 11.43
C ARG A 312 2.86 24.74 12.24
N ILE A 313 2.40 24.74 13.49
CA ILE A 313 2.50 23.57 14.39
C ILE A 313 1.47 22.49 14.01
N ARG A 314 0.23 22.90 13.68
CA ARG A 314 -0.84 21.97 13.29
C ARG A 314 -0.47 21.19 12.03
N GLN A 315 0.18 21.84 11.07
CA GLN A 315 0.66 21.19 9.85
C GLN A 315 1.73 20.12 10.13
N GLN A 316 2.66 20.38 11.04
CA GLN A 316 3.71 19.42 11.40
C GLN A 316 3.13 18.18 12.10
N VAL A 317 2.22 18.41 13.07
CA VAL A 317 1.53 17.31 13.76
C VAL A 317 0.70 16.50 12.76
N TRP A 318 0.00 17.18 11.85
CA TRP A 318 -0.74 16.54 10.76
C TRP A 318 0.19 15.67 9.91
N SER A 319 1.36 16.18 9.48
CA SER A 319 2.31 15.41 8.68
C SER A 319 2.87 14.18 9.42
N VAL A 320 3.18 14.27 10.71
CA VAL A 320 3.68 13.12 11.49
C VAL A 320 2.57 12.09 11.75
N LEU A 321 1.33 12.54 11.94
CA LEU A 321 0.18 11.66 12.16
C LEU A 321 -0.12 10.75 10.95
N HIS A 322 0.42 11.06 9.77
CA HIS A 322 0.35 10.16 8.62
C HIS A 322 1.11 8.85 8.83
N PHE A 323 2.15 8.83 9.67
CA PHE A 323 2.88 7.61 9.99
C PHE A 323 1.97 6.53 10.61
N PRO A 324 1.34 6.75 11.78
CA PRO A 324 0.46 5.75 12.37
C PRO A 324 -0.79 5.52 11.52
N PHE A 325 -1.26 6.54 10.77
CA PHE A 325 -2.41 6.39 9.89
C PHE A 325 -2.15 5.46 8.70
N GLN A 326 -1.04 5.65 7.97
CA GLN A 326 -0.65 4.80 6.85
C GLN A 326 -0.33 3.39 7.32
N LEU A 327 0.35 3.24 8.47
CA LEU A 327 0.58 1.93 9.09
C LEU A 327 -0.75 1.22 9.42
N ALA A 328 -1.74 1.96 9.93
CA ALA A 328 -3.07 1.43 10.22
C ALA A 328 -3.82 1.01 8.95
N ILE A 329 -3.74 1.78 7.86
CA ILE A 329 -4.31 1.39 6.56
C ILE A 329 -3.71 0.06 6.09
N VAL A 330 -2.38 -0.04 6.08
CA VAL A 330 -1.68 -1.27 5.68
C VAL A 330 -2.12 -2.44 6.56
N GLY A 331 -2.17 -2.25 7.89
CA GLY A 331 -2.62 -3.28 8.82
C GLY A 331 -4.08 -3.72 8.61
N VAL A 332 -5.00 -2.80 8.33
CA VAL A 332 -6.40 -3.14 8.01
C VAL A 332 -6.50 -3.88 6.68
N VAL A 333 -5.77 -3.46 5.64
CA VAL A 333 -5.87 -4.11 4.33
C VAL A 333 -5.23 -5.50 4.34
N GLU A 334 -4.00 -5.62 4.87
CA GLU A 334 -3.33 -6.92 5.00
C GLU A 334 -4.07 -7.85 5.98
N GLY A 335 -4.61 -7.30 7.07
CA GLY A 335 -5.52 -8.03 7.95
C GLY A 335 -6.76 -8.53 7.24
N SER A 336 -7.36 -7.73 6.36
CA SER A 336 -8.56 -8.13 5.62
C SER A 336 -8.28 -9.34 4.70
N GLN A 337 -7.12 -9.34 4.04
CA GLN A 337 -6.69 -10.46 3.20
C GLN A 337 -6.43 -11.73 4.02
N GLN A 338 -5.71 -11.62 5.13
CA GLN A 338 -5.38 -12.75 5.99
C GLN A 338 -6.61 -13.34 6.69
N VAL A 339 -7.57 -12.50 7.11
CA VAL A 339 -8.86 -12.96 7.66
C VAL A 339 -9.67 -13.71 6.61
N ALA A 340 -9.71 -13.24 5.36
CA ALA A 340 -10.41 -13.95 4.28
C ALA A 340 -9.78 -15.34 4.02
N LEU A 341 -8.45 -15.42 4.00
CA LEU A 341 -7.73 -16.69 3.86
C LEU A 341 -7.97 -17.61 5.07
N ALA A 342 -7.96 -17.07 6.29
CA ALA A 342 -8.26 -17.84 7.51
C ALA A 342 -9.67 -18.44 7.45
N ARG A 343 -10.67 -17.67 7.03
CA ARG A 343 -12.05 -18.16 6.86
C ARG A 343 -12.13 -19.28 5.82
N TYR A 344 -11.46 -19.12 4.69
CA TYR A 344 -11.40 -20.17 3.66
C TYR A 344 -10.81 -21.46 4.23
N VAL A 345 -9.71 -21.38 4.99
CA VAL A 345 -9.10 -22.55 5.62
C VAL A 345 -10.03 -23.19 6.66
N ILE A 346 -10.62 -22.40 7.57
CA ILE A 346 -11.54 -22.90 8.60
C ILE A 346 -12.77 -23.58 7.97
N LYS A 347 -13.28 -23.05 6.86
CA LYS A 347 -14.38 -23.66 6.12
C LYS A 347 -13.98 -25.03 5.54
N ASN A 348 -12.78 -25.14 4.98
CA ASN A 348 -12.29 -26.42 4.46
C ASN A 348 -12.06 -27.44 5.58
N TRP A 349 -11.57 -27.00 6.75
CA TRP A 349 -11.50 -27.85 7.94
C TRP A 349 -12.88 -28.38 8.34
N ALA A 350 -13.87 -27.49 8.46
CA ALA A 350 -15.25 -27.90 8.79
C ALA A 350 -15.84 -28.85 7.73
N LYS A 351 -15.46 -28.69 6.45
CA LYS A 351 -15.87 -29.62 5.38
C LYS A 351 -15.26 -31.00 5.55
N ILE A 352 -13.99 -31.10 5.93
CA ILE A 352 -13.33 -32.38 6.21
C ILE A 352 -14.03 -33.07 7.39
N ASP A 353 -14.24 -32.33 8.48
CA ASP A 353 -14.87 -32.83 9.71
C ASP A 353 -16.30 -33.34 9.45
N THR A 354 -17.14 -32.52 8.81
CA THR A 354 -18.51 -32.92 8.45
C THR A 354 -18.57 -34.09 7.47
N SER A 355 -17.58 -34.24 6.58
CA SER A 355 -17.50 -35.39 5.67
C SER A 355 -17.14 -36.67 6.43
N ILE A 356 -16.25 -36.59 7.42
CA ILE A 356 -15.93 -37.72 8.30
C ILE A 356 -17.17 -38.14 9.10
N ASP A 357 -17.91 -37.18 9.67
CA ASP A 357 -19.16 -37.43 10.38
C ASP A 357 -20.22 -38.08 9.48
N GLU A 358 -20.38 -37.58 8.26
CA GLU A 358 -21.35 -38.14 7.31
C GLU A 358 -20.99 -39.57 6.91
N TYR A 359 -19.73 -39.84 6.55
CA TYR A 359 -19.30 -41.16 6.08
C TYR A 359 -19.25 -42.19 7.21
N CYS A 360 -18.77 -41.79 8.39
CA CYS A 360 -18.56 -42.69 9.51
C CYS A 360 -19.78 -42.77 10.44
N LEU A 361 -20.26 -41.64 10.97
CA LEU A 361 -21.31 -41.63 11.99
C LEU A 361 -22.71 -41.82 11.40
N GLN A 362 -23.01 -41.22 10.25
CA GLN A 362 -24.34 -41.31 9.62
C GLN A 362 -24.47 -42.53 8.70
N GLN A 363 -23.55 -42.67 7.75
CA GLN A 363 -23.62 -43.72 6.73
C GLN A 363 -23.02 -45.06 7.19
N ASN A 364 -22.26 -45.10 8.29
CA ASN A 364 -21.59 -46.29 8.83
C ASN A 364 -20.80 -47.04 7.73
N LEU A 365 -20.11 -46.30 6.85
CA LEU A 365 -19.29 -46.88 5.80
C LEU A 365 -18.03 -47.46 6.41
N ASP A 366 -17.67 -48.68 5.99
CA ASP A 366 -16.48 -49.35 6.50
C ASP A 366 -15.65 -50.02 5.38
N GLY A 367 -14.38 -50.27 5.67
CA GLY A 367 -13.43 -50.89 4.77
C GLY A 367 -13.24 -50.13 3.44
N ALA A 368 -13.32 -50.85 2.32
CA ALA A 368 -13.07 -50.29 0.98
C ALA A 368 -14.04 -49.16 0.59
N LYS A 369 -15.30 -49.19 1.06
CA LYS A 369 -16.29 -48.16 0.72
C LYS A 369 -15.98 -46.82 1.37
N LEU A 370 -15.48 -46.86 2.61
CA LEU A 370 -15.02 -45.66 3.34
C LEU A 370 -13.77 -45.09 2.68
N ARG A 371 -12.80 -45.95 2.35
CA ARG A 371 -11.57 -45.57 1.63
C ARG A 371 -11.89 -44.85 0.32
N ASP A 372 -12.74 -45.43 -0.52
CA ASP A 372 -13.03 -44.86 -1.85
C ASP A 372 -13.71 -43.49 -1.73
N LYS A 373 -14.59 -43.30 -0.74
CA LYS A 373 -15.19 -41.98 -0.44
C LYS A 373 -14.20 -40.96 0.10
N LEU A 374 -13.25 -41.38 0.93
CA LEU A 374 -12.19 -40.50 1.42
C LEU A 374 -11.19 -40.13 0.32
N LEU A 375 -10.94 -41.03 -0.65
CA LEU A 375 -10.13 -40.73 -1.83
C LEU A 375 -10.86 -39.75 -2.77
N ASP A 376 -12.17 -39.92 -3.00
CA ASP A 376 -13.00 -38.94 -3.72
C ASP A 376 -12.93 -37.56 -3.05
N LEU A 377 -12.93 -37.54 -1.70
CA LEU A 377 -12.79 -36.32 -0.92
C LEU A 377 -11.38 -35.72 -1.08
N LEU A 378 -10.32 -36.52 -1.07
CA LEU A 378 -8.95 -36.05 -1.31
C LEU A 378 -8.77 -35.46 -2.72
N ASP A 379 -9.39 -36.07 -3.73
CA ASP A 379 -9.40 -35.58 -5.11
C ASP A 379 -10.09 -34.21 -5.25
N TYR A 380 -10.97 -33.85 -4.30
CA TYR A 380 -11.57 -32.51 -4.24
C TYR A 380 -10.55 -31.38 -4.00
N TRP A 381 -9.33 -31.63 -3.51
CA TRP A 381 -8.29 -30.58 -3.40
C TRP A 381 -7.15 -30.73 -4.40
N TYR A 382 -7.03 -31.90 -5.04
CA TYR A 382 -6.07 -32.17 -6.12
C TYR A 382 -4.65 -31.63 -5.81
N PHE A 383 -4.07 -32.14 -4.71
CA PHE A 383 -2.76 -31.70 -4.22
C PHE A 383 -1.61 -32.02 -5.20
N THR A 384 -1.87 -32.81 -6.24
CA THR A 384 -0.92 -33.09 -7.34
C THR A 384 -0.68 -31.90 -8.28
N SER A 385 -1.49 -30.85 -8.23
CA SER A 385 -1.33 -29.66 -9.11
C SER A 385 -0.13 -28.78 -8.80
N LYS A 386 0.35 -28.75 -7.55
CA LYS A 386 1.49 -27.93 -7.12
C LYS A 386 2.58 -28.82 -6.53
N THR A 387 3.83 -28.47 -6.81
CA THR A 387 5.01 -29.19 -6.29
C THR A 387 5.09 -29.14 -4.76
N GLU A 388 4.63 -28.05 -4.15
CA GLU A 388 4.59 -27.84 -2.70
C GLU A 388 3.60 -28.76 -2.00
N THR A 389 2.47 -29.09 -2.65
CA THR A 389 1.41 -29.93 -2.08
C THR A 389 1.52 -31.40 -2.44
N TYR A 390 2.37 -31.75 -3.42
CA TYR A 390 2.51 -33.13 -3.92
C TYR A 390 2.80 -34.16 -2.82
N LYS A 391 3.63 -33.80 -1.82
CA LYS A 391 3.95 -34.69 -0.69
C LYS A 391 2.74 -34.99 0.18
N PHE A 392 1.85 -34.00 0.38
CA PHE A 392 0.65 -34.16 1.20
C PHE A 392 -0.37 -35.10 0.55
N GLN A 393 -0.43 -35.16 -0.79
CA GLN A 393 -1.23 -36.17 -1.49
C GLN A 393 -0.80 -37.57 -1.05
N ALA A 394 0.49 -37.90 -1.18
CA ALA A 394 1.00 -39.25 -0.90
C ALA A 394 0.87 -39.62 0.59
N ILE A 395 1.10 -38.67 1.50
CA ILE A 395 0.93 -38.88 2.94
C ILE A 395 -0.55 -39.13 3.28
N THR A 396 -1.44 -38.29 2.77
CA THR A 396 -2.88 -38.42 3.03
C THR A 396 -3.44 -39.71 2.44
N GLU A 397 -3.04 -40.08 1.22
CA GLU A 397 -3.43 -41.36 0.61
C GLU A 397 -3.02 -42.53 1.52
N ALA A 398 -1.78 -42.53 2.03
CA ALA A 398 -1.32 -43.58 2.95
C ALA A 398 -2.15 -43.64 4.25
N SER A 399 -2.56 -42.48 4.80
CA SER A 399 -3.45 -42.40 5.96
C SER A 399 -4.85 -42.95 5.65
N ILE A 400 -5.41 -42.63 4.48
CA ILE A 400 -6.71 -43.17 4.01
C ILE A 400 -6.65 -44.68 3.80
N TRP A 401 -5.58 -45.20 3.23
CA TRP A 401 -5.37 -46.65 3.06
C TRP A 401 -5.27 -47.39 4.39
N LYS A 402 -4.67 -46.77 5.42
CA LYS A 402 -4.67 -47.34 6.78
C LYS A 402 -6.10 -47.40 7.35
N ILE A 403 -6.87 -46.32 7.23
CA ILE A 403 -8.26 -46.26 7.70
C ILE A 403 -9.10 -47.36 7.04
N GLY A 404 -8.99 -47.53 5.73
CA GLY A 404 -9.74 -48.56 4.99
C GLY A 404 -9.32 -50.01 5.25
N ASN A 405 -8.13 -50.25 5.83
CA ASN A 405 -7.64 -51.59 6.18
C ASN A 405 -8.00 -52.01 7.61
N THR A 406 -8.32 -51.05 8.47
CA THR A 406 -8.82 -51.30 9.82
C THR A 406 -10.29 -51.69 9.76
N THR A 407 -10.65 -52.81 10.40
CA THR A 407 -12.01 -53.35 10.42
C THR A 407 -12.84 -52.72 11.52
N ASP A 408 -14.14 -52.53 11.26
CA ASP A 408 -15.16 -52.08 12.21
C ASP A 408 -14.93 -50.68 12.79
N ILE A 409 -14.14 -49.81 12.14
CA ILE A 409 -13.89 -48.45 12.64
C ILE A 409 -15.19 -47.66 12.75
N CYS A 410 -16.07 -47.74 11.76
CA CYS A 410 -17.37 -47.05 11.74
C CYS A 410 -18.54 -47.99 12.05
N ALA A 411 -18.28 -49.09 12.78
CA ALA A 411 -19.33 -49.98 13.25
C ALA A 411 -20.23 -49.27 14.28
N LYS A 412 -21.52 -49.62 14.31
CA LYS A 412 -22.53 -48.96 15.14
C LYS A 412 -22.22 -48.99 16.65
N GLU A 413 -21.49 -49.99 17.13
CA GLU A 413 -21.03 -50.02 18.54
C GLU A 413 -19.93 -49.00 18.81
N ASN A 414 -18.92 -48.93 17.94
CA ASN A 414 -17.78 -48.01 18.07
C ASN A 414 -18.19 -46.55 17.83
N VAL A 415 -19.12 -46.31 16.90
CA VAL A 415 -19.73 -44.99 16.64
C VAL A 415 -20.42 -44.43 17.88
N LYS A 416 -21.13 -45.27 18.65
CA LYS A 416 -21.74 -44.83 19.93
C LYS A 416 -20.69 -44.42 20.94
N GLU A 417 -19.58 -45.14 21.01
CA GLU A 417 -18.46 -44.79 21.90
C GLU A 417 -17.81 -43.46 21.51
N PHE A 418 -17.71 -43.14 20.21
CA PHE A 418 -17.18 -41.86 19.74
C PHE A 418 -18.10 -40.68 20.08
N VAL A 419 -19.42 -40.86 19.89
CA VAL A 419 -20.42 -39.83 20.22
C VAL A 419 -20.50 -39.61 21.73
N ASP A 420 -20.43 -40.67 22.54
CA ASP A 420 -20.50 -40.55 24.01
C ASP A 420 -19.23 -39.91 24.60
N LYS A 421 -18.06 -40.08 23.97
CA LYS A 421 -16.78 -39.51 24.42
C LYS A 421 -16.40 -38.19 23.75
N ASP A 422 -17.17 -37.74 22.75
CA ASP A 422 -16.84 -36.59 21.90
C ASP A 422 -15.41 -36.66 21.34
N SER A 423 -14.98 -37.87 20.93
CA SER A 423 -13.60 -38.15 20.53
C SER A 423 -13.55 -39.03 19.29
N ILE A 424 -12.98 -38.49 18.21
CA ILE A 424 -12.74 -39.20 16.94
C ILE A 424 -11.45 -40.05 17.07
N PRO A 425 -11.38 -41.26 16.45
CA PRO A 425 -10.15 -42.04 16.41
C PRO A 425 -8.93 -41.26 15.89
N PRO A 426 -7.73 -41.50 16.44
CA PRO A 426 -6.51 -40.77 16.07
C PRO A 426 -6.17 -40.90 14.58
N LEU A 427 -6.55 -42.01 13.93
CA LEU A 427 -6.37 -42.21 12.49
C LEU A 427 -7.11 -41.18 11.63
N PHE A 428 -8.34 -40.81 11.98
CA PHE A 428 -9.08 -39.76 11.28
C PHE A 428 -8.54 -38.38 11.60
N TYR A 429 -8.07 -38.16 12.83
CA TYR A 429 -7.44 -36.92 13.24
C TYR A 429 -6.14 -36.65 12.46
N ASP A 430 -5.27 -37.67 12.34
CA ASP A 430 -4.03 -37.60 11.57
C ASP A 430 -4.31 -37.31 10.09
N MET A 431 -5.28 -38.03 9.49
CA MET A 431 -5.73 -37.77 8.12
C MET A 431 -6.26 -36.34 7.95
N ALA A 432 -7.10 -35.86 8.87
CA ALA A 432 -7.66 -34.51 8.82
C ALA A 432 -6.56 -33.44 8.90
N ILE A 433 -5.53 -33.65 9.73
CA ILE A 433 -4.34 -32.79 9.79
C ILE A 433 -3.55 -32.83 8.49
N ASP A 434 -3.28 -34.01 7.93
CA ASP A 434 -2.53 -34.13 6.67
C ASP A 434 -3.25 -33.39 5.51
N MET A 435 -4.58 -33.53 5.45
CA MET A 435 -5.43 -32.82 4.49
C MET A 435 -5.41 -31.30 4.74
N PHE A 436 -5.52 -30.89 6.00
CA PHE A 436 -5.47 -29.48 6.38
C PHE A 436 -4.14 -28.84 6.01
N ASP A 437 -3.03 -29.49 6.32
CA ASP A 437 -1.68 -29.02 6.00
C ASP A 437 -1.52 -28.89 4.48
N GLY A 438 -2.06 -29.86 3.72
CA GLY A 438 -2.14 -29.79 2.25
C GLY A 438 -2.93 -28.58 1.74
N VAL A 439 -4.10 -28.29 2.31
CA VAL A 439 -4.92 -27.11 1.95
C VAL A 439 -4.19 -25.81 2.33
N TYR A 440 -3.62 -25.77 3.53
CA TYR A 440 -2.94 -24.60 4.08
C TYR A 440 -1.69 -24.23 3.27
N VAL A 441 -0.85 -25.22 2.95
CA VAL A 441 0.34 -25.05 2.08
C VAL A 441 -0.09 -24.76 0.64
N GLY A 442 -1.18 -25.38 0.17
CA GLY A 442 -1.75 -25.14 -1.16
C GLY A 442 -2.16 -23.70 -1.43
N LEU A 443 -2.45 -22.91 -0.39
CA LEU A 443 -2.73 -21.48 -0.49
C LEU A 443 -1.47 -20.61 -0.64
N GLY A 444 -0.28 -21.21 -0.57
CA GLY A 444 1.00 -20.51 -0.66
C GLY A 444 1.36 -19.74 0.61
N MET A 445 0.83 -20.15 1.76
CA MET A 445 1.19 -19.56 3.06
C MET A 445 2.52 -20.15 3.53
N LYS A 446 3.55 -19.29 3.64
CA LYS A 446 4.86 -19.69 4.17
C LYS A 446 4.74 -19.91 5.69
N LEU A 447 4.81 -21.17 6.12
CA LEU A 447 4.95 -21.53 7.53
C LEU A 447 6.43 -21.46 7.93
N PRO A 448 6.76 -20.92 9.11
CA PRO A 448 8.13 -20.93 9.60
C PRO A 448 8.59 -22.37 9.87
N ALA A 449 9.57 -22.85 9.11
CA ALA A 449 10.13 -24.20 9.22
C ALA A 449 10.59 -24.55 10.65
N ASP A 450 11.14 -23.57 11.37
CA ASP A 450 11.59 -23.71 12.76
C ASP A 450 10.46 -24.10 13.73
N LYS A 451 9.20 -23.80 13.39
CA LYS A 451 8.02 -24.12 14.21
C LYS A 451 7.37 -25.42 13.78
N LEU A 452 7.44 -25.77 12.50
CA LEU A 452 7.00 -27.09 12.02
C LEU A 452 7.81 -28.24 12.65
N GLU A 453 9.04 -27.98 13.09
CA GLU A 453 9.84 -28.97 13.83
C GLU A 453 9.32 -29.25 15.25
N LYS A 454 8.47 -28.37 15.82
CA LYS A 454 8.02 -28.44 17.22
C LYS A 454 6.50 -28.48 17.40
N GLN A 455 5.73 -28.04 16.41
CA GLN A 455 4.26 -27.90 16.43
C GLN A 455 3.69 -28.28 15.06
N THR A 456 2.48 -28.84 15.04
CA THR A 456 1.75 -29.13 13.80
C THR A 456 1.36 -27.83 13.08
N ALA A 457 1.16 -27.86 11.76
CA ALA A 457 0.81 -26.65 11.02
C ALA A 457 -0.56 -26.09 11.45
N SER A 458 -1.47 -26.93 11.94
CA SER A 458 -2.75 -26.56 12.54
C SER A 458 -2.59 -25.73 13.84
N GLU A 459 -1.71 -26.12 14.75
CA GLU A 459 -1.43 -25.34 15.96
C GLU A 459 -0.80 -23.98 15.65
N VAL A 460 0.10 -23.94 14.66
CA VAL A 460 0.71 -22.70 14.18
C VAL A 460 -0.34 -21.79 13.54
N ALA A 461 -1.25 -22.35 12.75
CA ALA A 461 -2.36 -21.63 12.12
C ALA A 461 -3.30 -20.99 13.15
N LEU A 462 -3.70 -21.73 14.19
CA LEU A 462 -4.60 -21.22 15.25
C LEU A 462 -4.00 -20.04 16.02
N LYS A 463 -2.71 -20.12 16.38
CA LYS A 463 -2.00 -19.01 17.04
C LYS A 463 -1.84 -17.81 16.10
N SER A 464 -1.52 -18.08 14.84
CA SER A 464 -1.40 -17.04 13.81
C SER A 464 -2.73 -16.31 13.64
N TRP A 465 -3.87 -17.00 13.53
CA TRP A 465 -5.16 -16.34 13.33
C TRP A 465 -5.61 -15.51 14.52
N LYS A 466 -5.31 -15.93 15.75
CA LYS A 466 -5.55 -15.11 16.96
C LYS A 466 -4.77 -13.80 16.88
N LEU A 467 -3.50 -13.86 16.45
CA LEU A 467 -2.70 -12.66 16.22
C LEU A 467 -3.26 -11.82 15.06
N VAL A 468 -3.69 -12.45 13.97
CA VAL A 468 -4.29 -11.78 12.81
C VAL A 468 -5.51 -10.97 13.21
N TYR A 469 -6.41 -11.60 13.96
CA TYR A 469 -7.60 -10.95 14.47
C TYR A 469 -7.27 -9.77 15.39
N LEU A 470 -6.34 -9.96 16.33
CA LEU A 470 -5.94 -8.91 17.27
C LEU A 470 -5.32 -7.71 16.53
N TYR A 471 -4.38 -7.95 15.61
CA TYR A 471 -3.75 -6.83 14.90
C TYR A 471 -4.77 -6.13 14.00
N TYR A 472 -5.64 -6.87 13.31
CA TYR A 472 -6.66 -6.30 12.42
C TYR A 472 -7.55 -5.27 13.13
N TRP A 473 -8.12 -5.65 14.28
CA TRP A 473 -8.98 -4.73 15.04
C TRP A 473 -8.17 -3.62 15.73
N SER A 474 -6.92 -3.88 16.14
CA SER A 474 -6.05 -2.83 16.67
C SER A 474 -5.69 -1.77 15.62
N SER A 475 -5.42 -2.20 14.37
CA SER A 475 -5.17 -1.32 13.23
C SER A 475 -6.43 -0.53 12.87
N PHE A 476 -7.61 -1.16 12.90
CA PHE A 476 -8.89 -0.47 12.74
C PHE A 476 -9.08 0.63 13.79
N CYS A 477 -8.84 0.32 15.07
CA CYS A 477 -8.94 1.32 16.15
C CYS A 477 -7.94 2.46 15.96
N MET A 478 -6.71 2.16 15.54
CA MET A 478 -5.69 3.17 15.24
C MET A 478 -6.09 4.06 14.07
N LEU A 479 -6.68 3.50 13.01
CA LEU A 479 -7.20 4.22 11.86
C LEU A 479 -8.30 5.20 12.29
N MET A 480 -9.24 4.75 13.12
CA MET A 480 -10.33 5.59 13.63
C MET A 480 -9.83 6.68 14.57
N LEU A 481 -8.88 6.37 15.45
CA LEU A 481 -8.24 7.35 16.33
C LEU A 481 -7.53 8.44 15.53
N CYS A 482 -6.72 8.06 14.54
CA CYS A 482 -6.04 9.02 13.67
C CYS A 482 -7.04 9.87 12.88
N SER A 483 -8.13 9.29 12.38
CA SER A 483 -9.20 10.02 11.69
C SER A 483 -9.87 11.07 12.58
N ILE A 484 -10.13 10.77 13.85
CA ILE A 484 -10.67 11.73 14.84
C ILE A 484 -9.68 12.89 15.02
N VAL A 485 -8.40 12.57 15.21
CA VAL A 485 -7.36 13.59 15.41
C VAL A 485 -7.21 14.45 14.15
N PHE A 486 -7.30 13.89 12.95
CA PHE A 486 -7.30 14.67 11.71
C PHE A 486 -8.44 15.68 11.66
N LEU A 487 -9.69 15.29 11.97
CA LEU A 487 -10.82 16.23 11.99
C LEU A 487 -10.62 17.38 12.99
N VAL A 488 -10.12 17.06 14.19
CA VAL A 488 -9.77 18.08 15.20
C VAL A 488 -8.66 19.01 14.69
N LEU A 489 -7.67 18.46 13.98
CA LEU A 489 -6.56 19.22 13.40
C LEU A 489 -6.94 20.00 12.13
N ILE A 490 -7.99 19.62 11.40
CA ILE A 490 -8.50 20.32 10.21
C ILE A 490 -9.40 21.50 10.57
N ARG A 491 -10.09 21.44 11.72
CA ARG A 491 -11.11 22.41 12.12
C ARG A 491 -10.63 23.88 12.13
N ARG A 492 -11.30 24.74 11.35
CA ARG A 492 -11.02 26.19 11.28
C ARG A 492 -12.13 27.07 11.86
N HIS A 493 -13.38 26.58 11.90
CA HIS A 493 -14.56 27.36 12.28
C HIS A 493 -15.15 26.89 13.63
N ARG A 494 -16.19 27.58 14.13
CA ARG A 494 -16.88 27.21 15.37
C ARG A 494 -17.52 25.82 15.23
N HIS A 495 -17.77 25.17 16.36
CA HIS A 495 -18.40 23.86 16.42
C HIS A 495 -19.74 23.85 15.67
N ASP A 496 -19.79 23.13 14.56
CA ASP A 496 -21.01 22.84 13.84
C ASP A 496 -21.56 21.46 14.23
N LEU A 497 -22.85 21.23 13.98
CA LEU A 497 -23.48 19.93 14.25
C LEU A 497 -22.78 18.79 13.47
N PHE A 498 -22.26 19.08 12.27
CA PHE A 498 -21.42 18.17 11.48
C PHE A 498 -20.23 17.65 12.27
N ASP A 499 -19.47 18.55 12.92
CA ASP A 499 -18.30 18.20 13.72
C ASP A 499 -18.64 17.24 14.87
N PHE A 500 -19.78 17.47 15.54
CA PHE A 500 -20.21 16.65 16.66
C PHE A 500 -20.64 15.25 16.21
N VAL A 501 -21.44 15.17 15.14
CA VAL A 501 -21.91 13.90 14.59
C VAL A 501 -20.76 13.09 13.98
N SER A 502 -19.86 13.76 13.25
CA SER A 502 -18.71 13.14 12.59
C SER A 502 -17.66 12.58 13.57
N ILE A 503 -17.40 13.29 14.67
CA ILE A 503 -16.56 12.77 15.76
C ILE A 503 -17.30 11.68 16.54
N GLY A 504 -18.58 11.88 16.84
CA GLY A 504 -19.40 10.92 17.58
C GLY A 504 -19.49 9.56 16.89
N SER A 505 -19.71 9.53 15.57
CA SER A 505 -19.75 8.29 14.78
C SER A 505 -18.42 7.54 14.80
N ARG A 506 -17.29 8.25 14.71
CA ARG A 506 -15.95 7.65 14.80
C ARG A 506 -15.62 7.12 16.19
N VAL A 507 -16.01 7.84 17.24
CA VAL A 507 -15.85 7.38 18.63
C VAL A 507 -16.68 6.11 18.87
N ALA A 508 -17.92 6.07 18.38
CA ALA A 508 -18.76 4.87 18.48
C ALA A 508 -18.12 3.67 17.76
N ALA A 509 -17.62 3.86 16.54
CA ALA A 509 -16.90 2.82 15.81
C ALA A 509 -15.61 2.38 16.52
N LEU A 510 -14.87 3.31 17.13
CA LEU A 510 -13.68 3.00 17.95
C LEU A 510 -14.04 2.18 19.19
N ILE A 511 -15.15 2.48 19.86
CA ILE A 511 -15.64 1.69 21.01
C ILE A 511 -16.01 0.28 20.55
N ILE A 512 -16.74 0.13 19.44
CA ILE A 512 -17.11 -1.18 18.90
C ILE A 512 -15.85 -1.97 18.50
N GLY A 513 -14.89 -1.33 17.82
CA GLY A 513 -13.60 -1.95 17.50
C GLY A 513 -12.82 -2.37 18.74
N GLY A 514 -12.87 -1.59 19.82
CA GLY A 514 -12.27 -1.92 21.12
C GLY A 514 -12.94 -3.13 21.79
N VAL A 515 -14.27 -3.24 21.71
CA VAL A 515 -15.01 -4.42 22.19
C VAL A 515 -14.64 -5.67 21.38
N LEU A 516 -14.50 -5.54 20.06
CA LEU A 516 -14.05 -6.64 19.20
C LEU A 516 -12.60 -7.03 19.48
N CYS A 517 -11.71 -6.09 19.81
CA CYS A 517 -10.38 -6.41 20.33
C CYS A 517 -10.46 -7.22 21.64
N ALA A 518 -11.35 -6.83 22.56
CA ALA A 518 -11.50 -7.48 23.86
C ALA A 518 -12.07 -8.91 23.75
N LEU A 519 -12.74 -9.24 22.65
CA LEU A 519 -13.27 -10.58 22.36
C LEU A 519 -12.17 -11.65 22.29
N VAL A 520 -10.90 -11.26 22.09
CA VAL A 520 -9.73 -12.15 22.19
C VAL A 520 -9.59 -12.80 23.57
N GLY A 521 -10.15 -12.20 24.63
CA GLY A 521 -10.18 -12.78 25.98
C GLY A 521 -11.12 -13.99 26.13
N ASN A 522 -12.05 -14.21 25.19
CA ASN A 522 -12.94 -15.37 25.17
C ASN A 522 -12.63 -16.23 23.95
N GLU A 523 -11.85 -17.30 24.14
CA GLU A 523 -11.38 -18.14 23.03
C GLU A 523 -12.53 -18.80 22.26
N VAL A 524 -13.60 -19.22 22.94
CA VAL A 524 -14.78 -19.82 22.30
C VAL A 524 -15.49 -18.79 21.41
N GLY A 525 -15.73 -17.60 21.94
CA GLY A 525 -16.35 -16.51 21.18
C GLY A 525 -15.49 -16.04 20.00
N LEU A 526 -14.16 -16.02 20.19
CA LEU A 526 -13.19 -15.66 19.15
C LEU A 526 -13.25 -16.61 17.96
N TYR A 527 -13.12 -17.92 18.20
CA TYR A 527 -13.11 -18.89 17.11
C TYR A 527 -14.49 -19.03 16.47
N GLN A 528 -15.59 -18.84 17.20
CA GLN A 528 -16.92 -18.75 16.62
C GLN A 528 -17.07 -17.54 15.69
N PHE A 529 -16.61 -16.37 16.12
CA PHE A 529 -16.69 -15.16 15.30
C PHE A 529 -15.73 -15.20 14.10
N LEU A 530 -14.51 -15.70 14.29
CA LEU A 530 -13.53 -15.90 13.21
C LEU A 530 -13.99 -16.97 12.20
N GLY A 531 -14.65 -18.02 12.69
CA GLY A 531 -15.30 -19.04 11.86
C GLY A 531 -16.51 -18.49 11.10
N SER A 532 -17.10 -17.38 11.55
CA SER A 532 -18.21 -16.73 10.85
C SER A 532 -17.72 -15.88 9.67
N PRO A 533 -18.53 -15.74 8.59
CA PRO A 533 -18.21 -14.82 7.50
C PRO A 533 -18.37 -13.33 7.89
N ALA A 534 -18.73 -13.03 9.14
CA ALA A 534 -19.15 -11.69 9.57
C ALA A 534 -17.99 -10.73 9.89
N VAL A 535 -16.75 -11.20 10.02
CA VAL A 535 -15.61 -10.35 10.43
C VAL A 535 -15.39 -9.18 9.45
N LEU A 536 -15.28 -9.46 8.15
CA LEU A 536 -15.08 -8.43 7.11
C LEU A 536 -16.32 -7.54 6.92
N PRO A 537 -17.56 -8.08 6.80
CA PRO A 537 -18.76 -7.26 6.75
C PRO A 537 -18.93 -6.32 7.95
N THR A 538 -18.53 -6.75 9.16
CA THR A 538 -18.61 -5.89 10.35
C THR A 538 -17.73 -4.66 10.19
N CYS A 539 -16.48 -4.82 9.75
CA CYS A 539 -15.59 -3.68 9.47
C CYS A 539 -16.17 -2.76 8.37
N LEU A 540 -16.67 -3.35 7.28
CA LEU A 540 -17.33 -2.61 6.19
C LEU A 540 -18.50 -1.77 6.71
N VAL A 541 -19.40 -2.37 7.47
CA VAL A 541 -20.58 -1.69 8.03
C VAL A 541 -20.15 -0.55 8.96
N LEU A 542 -19.14 -0.74 9.79
CA LEU A 542 -18.65 0.32 10.67
C LEU A 542 -18.11 1.53 9.91
N ILE A 543 -17.27 1.32 8.89
CA ILE A 543 -16.73 2.43 8.07
C ILE A 543 -17.86 3.08 7.25
N PHE A 544 -18.75 2.26 6.69
CA PHE A 544 -19.90 2.73 5.92
C PHE A 544 -20.81 3.62 6.76
N LEU A 545 -21.17 3.20 7.98
CA LEU A 545 -21.99 3.99 8.90
C LEU A 545 -21.34 5.33 9.25
N VAL A 546 -20.03 5.34 9.48
CA VAL A 546 -19.27 6.58 9.75
C VAL A 546 -19.40 7.55 8.58
N LEU A 547 -19.17 7.09 7.35
CA LEU A 547 -19.31 7.90 6.14
C LEU A 547 -20.75 8.34 5.87
N CYS A 548 -21.73 7.48 6.13
CA CYS A 548 -23.14 7.84 6.03
C CYS A 548 -23.50 8.97 7.01
N PHE A 549 -23.07 8.88 8.26
CA PHE A 549 -23.29 9.93 9.25
C PHE A 549 -22.58 11.23 8.87
N ASP A 550 -21.38 11.17 8.31
CA ASP A 550 -20.68 12.35 7.77
C ASP A 550 -21.49 13.02 6.65
N LYS A 551 -21.90 12.26 5.63
CA LYS A 551 -22.67 12.83 4.50
C LYS A 551 -24.04 13.36 4.93
N LEU A 552 -24.77 12.63 5.77
CA LEU A 552 -26.08 13.06 6.27
C LEU A 552 -25.98 14.33 7.10
N SER A 553 -24.98 14.43 7.98
CA SER A 553 -24.78 15.62 8.80
C SER A 553 -24.33 16.82 7.97
N ALA A 554 -23.51 16.63 6.93
CA ALA A 554 -23.11 17.69 6.00
C ALA A 554 -24.32 18.21 5.21
N VAL A 555 -25.15 17.32 4.65
CA VAL A 555 -26.37 17.70 3.92
C VAL A 555 -27.33 18.47 4.82
N PHE A 556 -27.52 18.01 6.06
CA PHE A 556 -28.38 18.69 7.03
C PHE A 556 -27.86 20.08 7.40
N CYS A 557 -26.56 20.22 7.68
CA CYS A 557 -25.95 21.52 8.00
C CYS A 557 -26.05 22.48 6.82
N ASN A 558 -25.78 22.04 5.60
CA ASN A 558 -25.90 22.85 4.38
C ASN A 558 -27.34 23.30 4.14
N TRP A 559 -28.31 22.39 4.32
CA TRP A 559 -29.73 22.72 4.21
C TRP A 559 -30.16 23.77 5.26
N HIS A 560 -29.73 23.61 6.51
CA HIS A 560 -30.02 24.56 7.59
C HIS A 560 -29.37 25.94 7.34
N LEU A 561 -28.11 25.96 6.90
CA LEU A 561 -27.37 27.18 6.56
C LEU A 561 -28.07 27.96 5.42
N LEU A 562 -28.42 27.28 4.33
CA LEU A 562 -29.15 27.88 3.20
C LEU A 562 -30.52 28.44 3.62
N LYS A 563 -31.22 27.75 4.54
CA LYS A 563 -32.50 28.21 5.08
C LYS A 563 -32.33 29.42 6.01
N SER A 564 -31.22 29.50 6.75
CA SER A 564 -30.96 30.56 7.73
C SER A 564 -30.51 31.91 7.13
N ARG A 565 -30.17 31.96 5.83
CA ARG A 565 -29.65 33.14 5.10
C ARG A 565 -28.46 33.84 5.77
N GLN A 566 -27.72 33.14 6.62
CA GLN A 566 -26.50 33.67 7.24
C GLN A 566 -25.38 33.79 6.19
N PRO A 567 -24.44 34.75 6.36
CA PRO A 567 -23.27 34.83 5.50
C PRO A 567 -22.43 33.55 5.68
N TYR A 568 -22.15 32.86 4.58
CA TYR A 568 -21.34 31.65 4.55
C TYR A 568 -20.10 31.87 3.69
N ALA A 569 -18.98 31.27 4.08
CA ALA A 569 -17.79 31.19 3.24
C ALA A 569 -17.96 30.02 2.27
N LYS A 570 -17.73 30.23 0.98
CA LYS A 570 -17.52 29.11 0.06
C LYS A 570 -16.13 28.53 0.33
N GLU A 571 -16.02 27.21 0.41
CA GLU A 571 -14.72 26.56 0.24
C GLU A 571 -14.20 26.91 -1.16
N TYR A 572 -12.90 27.22 -1.24
CA TYR A 572 -12.24 27.75 -2.43
C TYR A 572 -12.56 26.87 -3.67
N GLU A 573 -13.26 27.42 -4.67
CA GLU A 573 -13.24 26.89 -6.03
C GLU A 573 -11.91 27.35 -6.64
N GLU A 574 -11.01 26.41 -6.91
CA GLU A 574 -9.78 26.68 -7.65
C GLU A 574 -10.16 26.93 -9.12
N HIS A 575 -10.58 28.16 -9.44
CA HIS A 575 -10.65 28.60 -10.83
C HIS A 575 -9.24 28.58 -11.40
N GLY A 576 -8.96 27.62 -12.28
CA GLY A 576 -7.74 27.56 -13.07
C GLY A 576 -7.57 28.85 -13.86
N HIS A 577 -6.72 29.75 -13.33
CA HIS A 577 -6.30 30.94 -14.05
C HIS A 577 -5.31 30.53 -15.14
N HIS A 578 -5.82 30.27 -16.34
CA HIS A 578 -5.08 30.59 -17.55
C HIS A 578 -4.98 32.11 -17.65
N GLY A 579 -3.76 32.64 -17.61
CA GLY A 579 -3.51 34.06 -17.74
C GLY A 579 -2.08 34.32 -18.19
N HIS A 580 -1.84 34.24 -19.50
CA HIS A 580 -0.75 34.97 -20.12
C HIS A 580 -1.03 36.47 -19.98
N GLY A 581 -0.03 37.25 -19.57
CA GLY A 581 -0.17 38.67 -19.32
C GLY A 581 -0.20 39.51 -20.60
N GLU A 582 -0.89 40.65 -20.54
CA GLU A 582 -0.33 41.93 -20.94
C GLU A 582 -1.13 43.10 -20.36
N VAL A 583 -0.42 44.22 -20.23
CA VAL A 583 -0.73 45.46 -19.51
C VAL A 583 -1.69 46.35 -20.32
N ASN A 584 -2.64 47.04 -19.67
CA ASN A 584 -2.92 48.45 -19.95
C ASN A 584 -3.70 49.18 -18.85
N VAL A 585 -3.29 50.44 -18.69
CA VAL A 585 -3.67 51.45 -17.70
C VAL A 585 -4.97 52.15 -18.10
N HIS A 586 -5.86 52.46 -17.14
CA HIS A 586 -6.46 53.79 -16.93
C HIS A 586 -7.40 53.80 -15.71
N ALA A 587 -7.31 54.89 -14.94
CA ALA A 587 -8.03 55.17 -13.70
C ALA A 587 -9.34 55.94 -13.95
N GLU A 588 -10.35 55.75 -13.10
CA GLU A 588 -11.00 56.78 -12.26
C GLU A 588 -12.43 56.39 -11.81
N HIS A 589 -12.74 56.89 -10.61
CA HIS A 589 -13.95 56.89 -9.78
C HIS A 589 -15.34 56.81 -10.44
N ALA A 590 -16.29 56.10 -9.80
CA ALA A 590 -17.41 56.71 -9.03
C ALA A 590 -18.54 55.71 -8.69
N SER A 591 -19.21 56.03 -7.58
CA SER A 591 -20.40 55.46 -6.94
C SER A 591 -21.62 55.14 -7.83
N GLY A 592 -22.45 54.17 -7.41
CA GLY A 592 -23.88 54.15 -7.76
C GLY A 592 -24.58 52.81 -7.61
N HIS A 593 -25.54 52.74 -6.68
CA HIS A 593 -26.51 51.65 -6.54
C HIS A 593 -27.39 51.46 -7.79
N SER A 594 -27.73 50.21 -8.15
CA SER A 594 -29.13 49.78 -8.35
C SER A 594 -29.27 48.30 -8.75
N HIS A 595 -30.31 47.69 -8.17
CA HIS A 595 -30.91 46.37 -8.38
C HIS A 595 -31.04 45.87 -9.84
N HIS A 596 -30.98 44.54 -10.04
CA HIS A 596 -32.19 43.77 -10.41
C HIS A 596 -32.02 42.24 -10.29
N ASN A 597 -33.05 41.61 -9.74
CA ASN A 597 -33.30 40.18 -9.61
C ASN A 597 -33.55 39.49 -10.96
N SER A 598 -33.04 38.27 -11.11
CA SER A 598 -33.64 37.05 -11.71
C SER A 598 -32.47 36.09 -11.98
N THR A 599 -32.39 34.85 -11.52
CA THR A 599 -33.37 33.77 -11.55
C THR A 599 -33.08 32.78 -10.40
N LEU A 600 -33.95 32.79 -9.39
CA LEU A 600 -34.18 31.66 -8.49
C LEU A 600 -35.14 30.72 -9.20
N LEU A 601 -34.62 29.68 -9.87
CA LEU A 601 -35.33 28.44 -10.28
C LEU A 601 -34.42 27.66 -11.26
N ASP A 602 -33.47 26.88 -10.74
CA ASP A 602 -33.02 25.58 -11.33
C ASP A 602 -31.74 25.05 -10.67
N LYS A 603 -31.81 24.65 -9.39
CA LYS A 603 -30.80 23.76 -8.78
C LYS A 603 -31.44 22.74 -7.84
N ARG A 604 -32.52 22.10 -8.30
CA ARG A 604 -33.15 20.97 -7.61
C ARG A 604 -33.09 19.72 -8.49
N LYS A 605 -31.90 19.34 -8.93
CA LYS A 605 -31.53 18.02 -9.47
C LYS A 605 -30.04 18.01 -9.88
N SER A 606 -29.17 17.71 -8.93
CA SER A 606 -27.81 17.22 -9.22
C SER A 606 -27.23 16.61 -7.94
N ALA A 607 -27.89 15.54 -7.47
CA ALA A 607 -27.22 14.46 -6.76
C ALA A 607 -26.92 13.41 -7.82
N ALA A 608 -25.74 13.50 -8.42
CA ALA A 608 -25.20 12.49 -9.32
C ALA A 608 -23.67 12.54 -9.16
N TRP A 609 -23.07 11.36 -9.04
CA TRP A 609 -21.64 11.14 -8.89
C TRP A 609 -20.82 11.98 -9.89
N SER A 610 -19.88 12.79 -9.40
CA SER A 610 -18.87 13.40 -10.26
C SER A 610 -17.66 12.48 -10.37
N ILE A 611 -17.78 11.49 -11.24
CA ILE A 611 -16.63 11.01 -12.01
C ILE A 611 -16.38 12.09 -13.07
N HIS A 612 -15.10 12.46 -13.26
CA HIS A 612 -14.69 13.34 -14.35
C HIS A 612 -15.35 12.94 -15.68
N GLY A 613 -16.09 13.88 -16.26
CA GLY A 613 -16.81 13.67 -17.50
C GLY A 613 -17.23 15.00 -18.13
N GLU A 614 -16.29 15.92 -18.31
CA GLU A 614 -16.48 17.06 -19.21
C GLU A 614 -15.49 16.94 -20.38
N SER A 615 -15.80 16.07 -21.34
CA SER A 615 -15.32 16.19 -22.72
C SER A 615 -16.18 15.41 -23.75
N MET A 616 -17.45 15.17 -23.48
CA MET A 616 -18.36 14.56 -24.45
C MET A 616 -19.79 15.07 -24.25
N LEU A 617 -20.19 16.10 -25.00
CA LEU A 617 -21.54 16.35 -25.53
C LEU A 617 -21.64 17.78 -26.10
N GLU A 618 -20.92 18.03 -27.19
CA GLU A 618 -21.49 18.82 -28.29
C GLU A 618 -21.68 17.85 -29.45
N ASP A 619 -22.81 17.98 -30.14
CA ASP A 619 -23.28 17.22 -31.29
C ASP A 619 -24.01 15.89 -31.04
N THR A 620 -25.32 16.01 -30.81
CA THR A 620 -26.27 15.04 -31.37
C THR A 620 -27.38 15.74 -32.15
N GLN A 621 -27.40 15.47 -33.47
CA GLN A 621 -28.54 15.14 -34.36
C GLN A 621 -28.61 15.95 -35.68
N PRO A 622 -29.20 15.42 -36.78
CA PRO A 622 -29.41 14.02 -37.20
C PRO A 622 -28.98 13.73 -38.66
N LEU A 623 -28.99 12.44 -39.03
CA LEU A 623 -28.76 11.94 -40.39
C LEU A 623 -29.79 12.46 -41.42
N THR A 624 -29.32 12.77 -42.64
CA THR A 624 -29.74 12.22 -43.96
C THR A 624 -29.63 13.26 -45.10
N LYS A 625 -28.82 12.95 -46.13
CA LYS A 625 -29.22 12.95 -47.56
C LYS A 625 -28.05 12.60 -48.48
N HIS A 626 -28.32 11.64 -49.35
CA HIS A 626 -27.54 11.16 -50.48
C HIS A 626 -27.17 12.26 -51.51
N ALA A 627 -26.01 12.11 -52.17
CA ALA A 627 -25.84 11.87 -53.62
C ALA A 627 -24.34 11.92 -53.98
N ALA A 628 -23.75 10.77 -54.38
CA ALA A 628 -23.37 10.41 -55.77
C ALA A 628 -21.95 10.91 -56.14
N GLY A 629 -20.94 10.05 -56.18
CA GLY A 629 -20.52 9.21 -57.34
C GLY A 629 -19.15 9.74 -57.78
N THR A 630 -18.10 9.01 -58.18
CA THR A 630 -17.86 7.76 -58.93
C THR A 630 -16.34 7.48 -58.79
N GLY A 631 -15.73 6.30 -58.99
CA GLY A 631 -16.18 4.97 -59.40
C GLY A 631 -15.00 3.97 -59.45
N TYR A 632 -15.33 2.68 -59.64
CA TYR A 632 -14.63 1.60 -60.40
C TYR A 632 -13.12 1.31 -60.13
N TYR A 633 -12.60 0.08 -60.01
CA TYR A 633 -12.97 -1.31 -60.37
C TYR A 633 -12.22 -2.26 -59.42
N GLY A 634 -12.75 -3.47 -59.18
CA GLY A 634 -12.06 -4.56 -58.48
C GLY A 634 -11.61 -5.69 -59.41
N SER A 635 -10.73 -6.58 -58.92
CA SER A 635 -10.75 -8.03 -59.21
C SER A 635 -9.71 -8.80 -58.36
N GLU A 636 -10.25 -9.74 -57.58
CA GLU A 636 -9.78 -11.12 -57.30
C GLU A 636 -8.34 -11.41 -56.82
N GLN A 637 -8.20 -11.87 -55.56
CA GLN A 637 -7.76 -13.26 -55.25
C GLN A 637 -7.78 -13.54 -53.72
N GLU A 638 -7.84 -14.84 -53.41
CA GLU A 638 -8.29 -15.49 -52.18
C GLU A 638 -7.42 -15.31 -50.91
N SER A 639 -8.12 -15.33 -49.77
CA SER A 639 -7.81 -15.96 -48.47
C SER A 639 -6.38 -16.44 -48.17
N TYR A 640 -5.70 -15.87 -47.16
CA TYR A 640 -4.94 -16.62 -46.13
C TYR A 640 -4.82 -15.83 -44.82
N ALA A 641 -5.06 -16.54 -43.72
CA ALA A 641 -4.87 -16.10 -42.34
C ALA A 641 -3.37 -15.98 -42.00
N MET A 642 -2.98 -14.98 -41.20
CA MET A 642 -1.66 -14.94 -40.55
C MET A 642 -1.76 -15.20 -39.05
N SER A 643 -1.12 -16.31 -38.67
CA SER A 643 -0.82 -16.80 -37.33
C SER A 643 0.31 -15.98 -36.67
N PRO A 644 0.38 -15.95 -35.33
CA PRO A 644 1.38 -15.18 -34.57
C PRO A 644 2.77 -15.84 -34.55
N LEU A 645 3.81 -15.02 -34.65
CA LEU A 645 5.24 -15.40 -34.62
C LEU A 645 5.67 -15.96 -33.25
N MET A 646 6.18 -17.19 -33.24
CA MET A 646 6.83 -17.87 -32.11
C MET A 646 8.31 -17.47 -31.96
N SER A 647 8.78 -17.46 -30.71
CA SER A 647 10.20 -17.33 -30.32
C SER A 647 11.03 -18.59 -30.66
N PRO A 648 12.35 -18.48 -30.86
CA PRO A 648 13.21 -19.59 -31.29
C PRO A 648 13.49 -20.63 -30.18
N PRO A 649 13.78 -21.90 -30.54
CA PRO A 649 13.90 -23.01 -29.59
C PRO A 649 15.26 -23.08 -28.86
N ILE A 650 15.20 -23.47 -27.58
CA ILE A 650 16.33 -23.87 -26.74
C ILE A 650 16.67 -25.33 -27.07
N THR A 651 17.90 -25.61 -27.52
CA THR A 651 18.41 -26.97 -27.70
C THR A 651 19.06 -27.48 -26.41
N ASN A 652 18.64 -28.67 -25.97
CA ASN A 652 19.26 -29.39 -24.85
C ASN A 652 20.67 -29.90 -25.25
N PRO A 653 21.67 -29.84 -24.36
CA PRO A 653 22.95 -30.50 -24.59
C PRO A 653 22.87 -32.02 -24.32
N PRO A 654 23.63 -32.85 -25.05
CA PRO A 654 23.68 -34.30 -24.82
C PRO A 654 24.52 -34.69 -23.59
N SER A 655 24.20 -35.88 -23.07
CA SER A 655 24.76 -36.54 -21.89
C SER A 655 26.28 -36.68 -21.88
N ALA A 656 26.91 -36.33 -20.75
CA ALA A 656 28.34 -36.52 -20.51
C ALA A 656 28.64 -37.97 -20.04
N THR A 657 29.40 -38.70 -20.86
CA THR A 657 30.23 -39.83 -20.44
C THR A 657 31.69 -39.38 -20.37
N GLY A 658 32.31 -39.51 -19.19
CA GLY A 658 33.73 -39.84 -19.02
C GLY A 658 34.83 -38.78 -19.29
N THR A 659 35.73 -38.68 -18.30
CA THR A 659 37.19 -38.43 -18.38
C THR A 659 37.79 -36.99 -18.45
N THR A 660 38.30 -36.56 -17.28
CA THR A 660 39.66 -36.07 -16.93
C THR A 660 40.33 -34.79 -17.53
N HIS A 661 40.92 -33.99 -16.61
CA HIS A 661 42.02 -32.98 -16.73
C HIS A 661 41.72 -31.67 -17.51
N SER A 662 42.35 -30.49 -17.34
CA SER A 662 43.13 -29.78 -16.30
C SER A 662 43.52 -28.40 -16.89
N GLY A 663 43.37 -27.29 -16.15
CA GLY A 663 44.20 -26.06 -16.24
C GLY A 663 44.08 -25.11 -17.46
N GLY A 664 44.34 -23.81 -17.23
CA GLY A 664 44.96 -22.94 -18.25
C GLY A 664 44.28 -21.60 -18.60
N TYR A 665 44.81 -20.53 -17.99
CA TYR A 665 45.04 -19.14 -18.46
C TYR A 665 44.47 -18.58 -19.80
N MET A 666 44.06 -17.29 -19.72
CA MET A 666 44.03 -16.12 -20.66
C MET A 666 44.90 -16.18 -21.96
N PRO A 667 44.81 -15.26 -22.98
CA PRO A 667 44.36 -13.84 -22.96
C PRO A 667 43.67 -13.22 -24.24
N VAL A 668 43.12 -12.01 -24.04
CA VAL A 668 43.11 -10.76 -24.85
C VAL A 668 43.42 -10.79 -26.37
N SER A 669 42.55 -10.17 -27.19
CA SER A 669 42.97 -9.26 -28.28
C SER A 669 41.87 -8.27 -28.73
N THR A 670 42.28 -7.00 -28.82
CA THR A 670 41.75 -5.87 -29.62
C THR A 670 41.35 -6.28 -31.06
N THR A 671 40.50 -5.59 -31.84
CA THR A 671 40.64 -4.21 -32.36
C THR A 671 39.46 -3.89 -33.34
N GLN A 672 39.18 -2.58 -33.54
CA GLN A 672 38.61 -1.89 -34.74
C GLN A 672 37.13 -2.12 -35.14
N ASN A 673 36.23 -1.11 -35.14
CA ASN A 673 36.05 0.14 -35.93
C ASN A 673 35.43 0.00 -37.34
N PHE A 674 34.64 1.03 -37.68
CA PHE A 674 33.73 1.28 -38.84
C PHE A 674 32.31 0.71 -38.67
N GLY A 675 31.20 1.47 -38.71
CA GLY A 675 30.95 2.85 -39.11
C GLY A 675 29.93 2.90 -40.25
N ALA A 676 28.66 3.19 -39.91
CA ALA A 676 27.65 3.91 -40.70
C ALA A 676 26.43 4.17 -39.80
#